data_AF-A0A6A7WCI3-F1
#
_entry.id   AF-A0A6A7WCI3-F1
#
_cell.length_a   1.000
_cell.length_b   1.000
_cell.length_c   1.000
_cell.angle_alpha   90.00
_cell.angle_beta   90.00
_cell.angle_gamma   90.00
#
_symmetry.space_group_name_H-M   'P 1'
#
loop_
_entity.id
_entity.type
_entity.pdbx_description
1 polymer ?
#
loop_
_entity_poly.entity_id
_entity_poly.type
_entity_poly.pdbx_seq_one_letter_code
_entity_poly.pdbx_strand_id
1 'polypeptide(L)'
;MQTANNNFTVEALVAKYRNFVKENCPKELAWDPEIGEFPAPMDPIDTYPEAHLLVTLYKRVAGENADQNILEALSKYTTAFYANALNEEELDYLANHFSKVSTFIFDNFADDYTTCWIGRPSQKVYEIIGTLKKVEAVKTIFIGGAGLCDIAMLFPDCTIKGYSGYSYVEELTGEKEMWALGQIRLFAAGIKSEILPYSKDTENSQYMSDVDIAIVGASDIISTNSFGEKQFQYMQSCSELLLFMDKKKAVGDSIDSLEKILVEKKYIKTIVSFEKSNIILNTGTTQKRICIRANKTTKDVVCVKNDVTGEQMQLPANRLDSTILWPSYYLTAKPKEGIALTEIVSFLDLLNDEKDGTEWILSDKERNISVVTNLSAEYKNANLCKEQLKLVSDSIFEDHLGLLSKITQSCVLCYSNKNKLGAGYIKELPANGIVAYRELVCLIPKEGIDVRYMVALLLTPEVRNQIMSICEGEVDAQVFPLIMDKIIVPNHSDLERATFLSEANYNAFESSRKELEQEHKSYIKAVRMRKHALTQSASAIEATFYALNAYRERQNGTISDNERISRIKQTTVKDAFEYLSMATKDLLVKLDHIADVEYTFTKPEWINPEEFVESYIQKHENGWVNFKPVVSWTKGHNLADKDIKDLSGEIILHKGEPIHLIMFPKDALKQILDNIVSNAISHGFIDESINDYQLRFSWETDGFDLKICVENNGAPIPSDRSTSSLLEYGVSTSLDTNGHHGIGCNEIDGIMRKYDGKVEIVSSPEDEFKVKYILTFNRTNTLKTL
;
A
#
# COMPACT_ATOMS: atom_id res chain seq x y z
N MET A 1 -50.36 9.64 -43.24
CA MET A 1 -49.31 8.66 -42.88
C MET A 1 -48.21 9.44 -42.18
N GLN A 2 -48.03 9.18 -40.89
CA GLN A 2 -47.03 9.82 -40.04
C GLN A 2 -45.62 9.40 -40.50
N THR A 3 -44.78 10.37 -40.84
CA THR A 3 -43.33 10.19 -40.99
C THR A 3 -42.76 9.85 -39.62
N ALA A 4 -42.06 8.72 -39.53
CA ALA A 4 -41.31 8.36 -38.33
C ALA A 4 -40.24 9.43 -38.08
N ASN A 5 -40.34 10.14 -36.97
CA ASN A 5 -39.24 10.96 -36.46
C ASN A 5 -38.08 10.00 -36.11
N ASN A 6 -37.11 9.86 -37.00
CA ASN A 6 -35.83 9.28 -36.64
C ASN A 6 -35.14 10.27 -35.70
N ASN A 7 -35.32 10.10 -34.39
CA ASN A 7 -34.58 10.88 -33.40
C ASN A 7 -33.12 10.39 -33.41
N PHE A 8 -32.29 11.00 -34.24
CA PHE A 8 -30.85 10.83 -34.18
C PHE A 8 -30.31 11.26 -32.80
N THR A 9 -29.34 10.52 -32.28
CA THR A 9 -28.53 10.95 -31.14
C THR A 9 -27.05 10.88 -31.53
N VAL A 10 -26.25 11.78 -30.95
CA VAL A 10 -24.79 11.83 -31.17
C VAL A 10 -24.16 10.48 -30.84
N GLU A 11 -24.53 9.92 -29.69
CA GLU A 11 -24.00 8.69 -29.14
C GLU A 11 -24.28 7.50 -30.07
N ALA A 12 -25.49 7.42 -30.62
CA ALA A 12 -25.89 6.35 -31.52
C ALA A 12 -25.18 6.43 -32.88
N LEU A 13 -25.02 7.64 -33.43
CA LEU A 13 -24.36 7.83 -34.72
C LEU A 13 -22.84 7.66 -34.64
N VAL A 14 -22.21 8.11 -33.55
CA VAL A 14 -20.79 7.82 -33.30
C VAL A 14 -20.60 6.31 -33.17
N ALA A 15 -21.42 5.61 -32.37
CA ALA A 15 -21.34 4.15 -32.25
C ALA A 15 -21.58 3.42 -33.58
N LYS A 16 -22.54 3.88 -34.39
CA LYS A 16 -22.80 3.37 -35.73
C LYS A 16 -21.55 3.46 -36.62
N TYR A 17 -20.91 4.63 -36.65
CA TYR A 17 -19.67 4.82 -37.43
C TYR A 17 -18.55 3.89 -36.94
N ARG A 18 -18.29 3.83 -35.62
CA ARG A 18 -17.25 2.97 -35.04
C ARG A 18 -17.45 1.50 -35.39
N ASN A 19 -18.66 0.99 -35.24
CA ASN A 19 -18.99 -0.40 -35.54
C ASN A 19 -18.80 -0.68 -37.04
N PHE A 20 -19.20 0.24 -37.90
CA PHE A 20 -18.99 0.11 -39.34
C PHE A 20 -17.49 0.01 -39.68
N VAL A 21 -16.64 0.88 -39.13
CA VAL A 21 -15.19 0.81 -39.36
C VAL A 21 -14.63 -0.54 -38.90
N LYS A 22 -14.99 -0.99 -37.69
CA LYS A 22 -14.54 -2.27 -37.12
C LYS A 22 -14.96 -3.50 -37.94
N GLU A 23 -16.11 -3.43 -38.61
CA GLU A 23 -16.63 -4.49 -39.47
C GLU A 23 -15.98 -4.51 -40.85
N ASN A 24 -15.60 -3.33 -41.38
CA ASN A 24 -15.19 -3.16 -42.78
C ASN A 24 -13.69 -2.88 -42.96
N CYS A 25 -12.93 -2.65 -41.89
CA CYS A 25 -11.48 -2.49 -41.99
C CYS A 25 -10.80 -3.81 -42.38
N PRO A 26 -9.79 -3.78 -43.28
CA PRO A 26 -8.95 -4.94 -43.57
C PRO A 26 -8.28 -5.44 -42.30
N LYS A 27 -8.23 -6.77 -42.11
CA LYS A 27 -7.65 -7.39 -40.90
C LYS A 27 -6.48 -8.30 -41.26
N GLU A 28 -5.46 -8.26 -40.43
CA GLU A 28 -4.35 -9.21 -40.41
C GLU A 28 -4.32 -9.98 -39.08
N LEU A 29 -3.62 -11.11 -39.06
CA LEU A 29 -3.41 -11.88 -37.83
C LEU A 29 -2.28 -11.20 -37.04
N ALA A 30 -2.65 -10.55 -35.93
CA ALA A 30 -1.72 -10.09 -34.92
C ALA A 30 -1.58 -11.16 -33.84
N TRP A 31 -0.44 -11.19 -33.17
CA TRP A 31 -0.17 -12.13 -32.08
C TRP A 31 -0.02 -11.37 -30.77
N ASP A 32 -0.78 -11.79 -29.75
CA ASP A 32 -0.67 -11.29 -28.39
C ASP A 32 -0.32 -12.44 -27.42
N PRO A 33 0.55 -12.20 -26.41
CA PRO A 33 1.01 -13.24 -25.49
C PRO A 33 -0.07 -13.92 -24.65
N GLU A 34 -1.21 -13.27 -24.39
CA GLU A 34 -2.32 -13.77 -23.58
C GLU A 34 -3.42 -14.44 -24.40
N ILE A 35 -3.68 -13.96 -25.61
CA ILE A 35 -4.79 -14.43 -26.46
C ILE A 35 -4.36 -15.13 -27.75
N GLY A 36 -3.06 -15.20 -28.04
CA GLY A 36 -2.53 -15.85 -29.24
C GLY A 36 -2.79 -15.05 -30.52
N GLU A 37 -2.97 -15.74 -31.65
CA GLU A 37 -3.27 -15.07 -32.93
C GLU A 37 -4.73 -14.56 -32.96
N PHE A 38 -4.92 -13.27 -33.21
CA PHE A 38 -6.23 -12.63 -33.34
C PHE A 38 -6.27 -11.68 -34.54
N PRO A 39 -7.44 -11.48 -35.17
CA PRO A 39 -7.58 -10.54 -36.27
C PRO A 39 -7.55 -9.09 -35.77
N ALA A 40 -6.50 -8.36 -36.11
CA ALA A 40 -6.32 -6.92 -35.85
C ALA A 40 -6.42 -6.12 -37.15
N PRO A 41 -6.77 -4.82 -37.11
CA PRO A 41 -6.75 -3.98 -38.31
C PRO A 41 -5.35 -3.95 -38.94
N MET A 42 -5.30 -4.09 -40.26
CA MET A 42 -4.06 -4.11 -41.04
C MET A 42 -3.35 -2.74 -41.05
N ASP A 43 -4.12 -1.66 -40.95
CA ASP A 43 -3.58 -0.31 -40.73
C ASP A 43 -3.90 0.11 -39.27
N PRO A 44 -2.88 0.43 -38.46
CA PRO A 44 -3.07 0.94 -37.10
C PRO A 44 -3.97 2.18 -37.03
N ILE A 45 -4.21 2.90 -38.14
CA ILE A 45 -5.11 4.04 -38.17
C ILE A 45 -6.58 3.65 -37.95
N ASP A 46 -7.00 2.48 -38.42
CA ASP A 46 -8.38 2.00 -38.36
C ASP A 46 -8.83 1.62 -36.93
N THR A 47 -7.89 1.62 -35.97
CA THR A 47 -8.21 1.51 -34.54
C THR A 47 -8.73 2.83 -33.95
N TYR A 48 -8.67 3.95 -34.69
CA TYR A 48 -9.07 5.29 -34.26
C TYR A 48 -10.24 5.89 -35.07
N PRO A 49 -11.39 5.19 -35.20
CA PRO A 49 -12.52 5.63 -36.02
C PRO A 49 -13.08 7.01 -35.60
N GLU A 50 -13.01 7.37 -34.33
CA GLU A 50 -13.49 8.64 -33.81
C GLU A 50 -12.60 9.80 -34.23
N ALA A 51 -11.28 9.58 -34.42
CA ALA A 51 -10.40 10.57 -35.04
C ALA A 51 -10.78 10.80 -36.51
N HIS A 52 -11.15 9.75 -37.26
CA HIS A 52 -11.63 9.89 -38.66
C HIS A 52 -12.87 10.78 -38.70
N LEU A 53 -13.81 10.51 -37.78
CA LEU A 53 -15.07 11.24 -37.68
C LEU A 53 -14.84 12.69 -37.25
N LEU A 54 -14.02 12.94 -36.23
CA LEU A 54 -13.71 14.28 -35.72
C LEU A 54 -13.11 15.18 -36.80
N VAL A 55 -12.09 14.70 -37.52
CA VAL A 55 -11.38 15.48 -38.54
C VAL A 55 -12.31 15.78 -39.73
N THR A 56 -13.13 14.81 -40.12
CA THR A 56 -14.11 14.96 -41.19
C THR A 56 -15.18 16.00 -40.83
N LEU A 57 -15.73 15.92 -39.62
CA LEU A 57 -16.71 16.89 -39.14
C LEU A 57 -16.09 18.28 -38.94
N TYR A 58 -14.86 18.37 -38.42
CA TYR A 58 -14.12 19.62 -38.31
C TYR A 58 -13.99 20.31 -39.68
N LYS A 59 -13.51 19.58 -40.70
CA LYS A 59 -13.37 20.10 -42.06
C LYS A 59 -14.71 20.59 -42.62
N ARG A 60 -15.80 19.86 -42.35
CA ARG A 60 -17.16 20.23 -42.79
C ARG A 60 -17.68 21.49 -42.10
N VAL A 61 -17.48 21.59 -40.77
CA VAL A 61 -17.99 22.70 -39.95
C VAL A 61 -17.16 23.97 -40.14
N ALA A 62 -15.83 23.86 -40.17
CA ALA A 62 -14.94 24.99 -40.36
C ALA A 62 -14.94 25.51 -41.82
N GLY A 63 -15.20 24.63 -42.78
CA GLY A 63 -15.28 24.99 -44.21
C GLY A 63 -14.00 25.65 -44.69
N GLU A 64 -14.12 26.81 -45.34
CA GLU A 64 -12.97 27.60 -45.83
C GLU A 64 -12.10 28.18 -44.70
N ASN A 65 -12.60 28.22 -43.46
CA ASN A 65 -11.84 28.69 -42.29
C ASN A 65 -11.09 27.57 -41.58
N ALA A 66 -11.08 26.34 -42.12
CA ALA A 66 -10.33 25.24 -41.53
C ALA A 66 -8.81 25.54 -41.55
N ASP A 67 -8.17 25.43 -40.38
CA ASP A 67 -6.70 25.55 -40.27
C ASP A 67 -6.03 24.41 -41.05
N GLN A 68 -5.26 24.78 -42.06
CA GLN A 68 -4.57 23.86 -42.95
C GLN A 68 -3.50 23.02 -42.22
N ASN A 69 -2.84 23.57 -41.20
CA ASN A 69 -1.83 22.84 -40.42
C ASN A 69 -2.48 21.69 -39.62
N ILE A 70 -3.69 21.90 -39.10
CA ILE A 70 -4.48 20.85 -38.42
C ILE A 70 -4.84 19.73 -39.42
N LEU A 71 -5.31 20.11 -40.61
CA LEU A 71 -5.68 19.14 -41.65
C LEU A 71 -4.48 18.35 -42.17
N GLU A 72 -3.30 18.98 -42.27
CA GLU A 72 -2.06 18.31 -42.66
C GLU A 72 -1.59 17.32 -41.59
N ALA A 73 -1.59 17.72 -40.32
CA ALA A 73 -1.24 16.87 -39.20
C ALA A 73 -2.16 15.64 -39.07
N LEU A 74 -3.43 15.77 -39.48
CA LEU A 74 -4.44 14.72 -39.40
C LEU A 74 -4.85 14.15 -40.78
N SER A 75 -4.02 14.36 -41.80
CA SER A 75 -4.29 13.99 -43.20
C SER A 75 -4.54 12.49 -43.37
N LYS A 76 -3.84 11.66 -42.61
CA LYS A 76 -4.02 10.20 -42.58
C LYS A 76 -5.46 9.82 -42.19
N TYR A 77 -6.03 10.45 -41.17
CA TYR A 77 -7.40 10.17 -40.69
C TYR A 77 -8.49 10.66 -41.66
N THR A 78 -8.19 11.75 -42.39
CA THR A 78 -9.09 12.24 -43.44
C THR A 78 -9.17 11.24 -44.60
N THR A 79 -8.05 10.58 -44.91
CA THR A 79 -7.95 9.60 -46.00
C THR A 79 -8.62 8.27 -45.63
N ALA A 80 -8.58 7.90 -44.35
CA ALA A 80 -9.18 6.67 -43.81
C ALA A 80 -10.68 6.78 -43.47
N PHE A 81 -11.35 7.89 -43.82
CA PHE A 81 -12.78 8.07 -43.53
C PHE A 81 -13.68 7.15 -44.39
N TYR A 82 -14.58 6.40 -43.73
CA TYR A 82 -15.51 5.49 -44.42
C TYR A 82 -16.79 6.24 -44.82
N ALA A 83 -16.78 6.82 -46.02
CA ALA A 83 -17.90 7.64 -46.53
C ALA A 83 -19.27 6.94 -46.57
N ASN A 84 -19.30 5.61 -46.66
CA ASN A 84 -20.55 4.84 -46.71
C ASN A 84 -21.11 4.49 -45.32
N ALA A 85 -20.40 4.81 -44.23
CA ALA A 85 -20.81 4.45 -42.87
C ALA A 85 -22.01 5.27 -42.37
N LEU A 86 -22.11 6.54 -42.80
CA LEU A 86 -23.16 7.49 -42.44
C LEU A 86 -23.71 8.12 -43.71
N ASN A 87 -25.03 8.34 -43.76
CA ASN A 87 -25.63 9.09 -44.86
C ASN A 87 -25.49 10.62 -44.64
N GLU A 88 -25.79 11.42 -45.66
CA GLU A 88 -25.65 12.89 -45.58
C GLU A 88 -26.51 13.53 -44.47
N GLU A 89 -27.72 13.04 -44.23
CA GLU A 89 -28.59 13.57 -43.17
C GLU A 89 -28.00 13.32 -41.76
N GLU A 90 -27.42 12.14 -41.56
CA GLU A 90 -26.72 11.76 -40.32
C GLU A 90 -25.43 12.59 -40.12
N LEU A 91 -24.67 12.82 -41.20
CA LEU A 91 -23.47 13.66 -41.17
C LEU A 91 -23.80 15.13 -40.89
N ASP A 92 -24.85 15.67 -41.52
CA ASP A 92 -25.34 17.02 -41.25
C ASP A 92 -25.84 17.16 -39.81
N TYR A 93 -26.54 16.15 -39.29
CA TYR A 93 -26.94 16.14 -37.88
C TYR A 93 -25.72 16.21 -36.95
N LEU A 94 -24.69 15.39 -37.18
CA LEU A 94 -23.46 15.41 -36.38
C LEU A 94 -22.70 16.73 -36.49
N ALA A 95 -22.61 17.31 -37.68
CA ALA A 95 -21.97 18.60 -37.91
C ALA A 95 -22.69 19.73 -37.17
N ASN A 96 -24.03 19.74 -37.18
CA ASN A 96 -24.84 20.70 -36.44
C ASN A 96 -24.72 20.56 -34.91
N HIS A 97 -24.28 19.39 -34.42
CA HIS A 97 -24.06 19.10 -33.01
C HIS A 97 -22.58 18.90 -32.68
N PHE A 98 -21.67 19.47 -33.47
CA PHE A 98 -20.24 19.16 -33.40
C PHE A 98 -19.62 19.35 -32.02
N SER A 99 -20.04 20.37 -31.27
CA SER A 99 -19.62 20.58 -29.87
C SER A 99 -19.94 19.36 -29.00
N LYS A 100 -21.17 18.84 -29.09
CA LYS A 100 -21.60 17.64 -28.35
C LYS A 100 -20.86 16.39 -28.82
N VAL A 101 -20.59 16.26 -30.12
CA VAL A 101 -19.80 15.15 -30.69
C VAL A 101 -18.39 15.17 -30.12
N SER A 102 -17.73 16.32 -30.12
CA SER A 102 -16.39 16.50 -29.58
C SER A 102 -16.34 16.13 -28.10
N THR A 103 -17.24 16.68 -27.28
CA THR A 103 -17.32 16.32 -25.85
C THR A 103 -17.51 14.82 -25.65
N PHE A 104 -18.45 14.19 -26.36
CA PHE A 104 -18.69 12.75 -26.24
C PHE A 104 -17.44 11.93 -26.58
N ILE A 105 -16.74 12.28 -27.66
CA ILE A 105 -15.56 11.51 -28.08
C ILE A 105 -14.42 11.66 -27.09
N PHE A 106 -14.10 12.88 -26.65
CA PHE A 106 -13.02 13.07 -25.68
C PHE A 106 -13.36 12.49 -24.31
N ASP A 107 -14.61 12.54 -23.85
CA ASP A 107 -14.98 11.97 -22.55
C ASP A 107 -14.82 10.43 -22.51
N ASN A 108 -15.01 9.75 -23.65
CA ASN A 108 -15.04 8.28 -23.71
C ASN A 108 -13.80 7.63 -24.36
N PHE A 109 -13.05 8.36 -25.19
CA PHE A 109 -11.98 7.79 -26.02
C PHE A 109 -10.67 8.60 -25.96
N ALA A 110 -10.56 9.65 -25.14
CA ALA A 110 -9.34 10.47 -25.12
C ALA A 110 -8.07 9.68 -24.77
N ASP A 111 -8.19 8.67 -23.91
CA ASP A 111 -7.04 7.88 -23.44
C ASP A 111 -6.36 7.14 -24.62
N ASP A 112 -7.12 6.79 -25.66
CA ASP A 112 -6.61 6.18 -26.89
C ASP A 112 -5.69 7.12 -27.69
N TYR A 113 -5.79 8.44 -27.47
CA TYR A 113 -5.01 9.46 -28.17
C TYR A 113 -3.91 10.08 -27.30
N THR A 114 -3.77 9.68 -26.04
CA THR A 114 -2.71 10.16 -25.15
C THR A 114 -1.39 9.43 -25.43
N THR A 115 -0.26 10.13 -25.27
CA THR A 115 1.08 9.55 -25.46
C THR A 115 1.74 9.29 -24.09
N CYS A 116 2.86 8.57 -24.07
CA CYS A 116 3.55 8.21 -22.82
C CYS A 116 4.09 9.39 -21.99
N TRP A 117 4.06 10.62 -22.51
CA TRP A 117 4.64 11.81 -21.86
C TRP A 117 3.60 12.75 -21.24
N ILE A 118 2.42 12.86 -21.83
CA ILE A 118 1.34 13.78 -21.40
C ILE A 118 0.07 12.99 -21.20
N GLY A 119 -0.44 13.03 -19.97
CA GLY A 119 -1.68 12.37 -19.56
C GLY A 119 -2.71 13.36 -19.09
N ARG A 120 -3.86 12.84 -18.64
CA ARG A 120 -4.88 13.67 -18.01
C ARG A 120 -4.39 14.20 -16.64
N PRO A 121 -4.67 15.47 -16.31
CA PRO A 121 -4.43 16.00 -14.98
C PRO A 121 -5.17 15.19 -13.93
N SER A 122 -4.62 15.08 -12.72
CA SER A 122 -5.34 14.45 -11.62
C SER A 122 -6.44 15.36 -11.07
N GLN A 123 -7.44 14.77 -10.41
CA GLN A 123 -8.49 15.54 -9.73
C GLN A 123 -7.92 16.64 -8.82
N LYS A 124 -6.80 16.36 -8.14
CA LYS A 124 -6.16 17.35 -7.27
C LYS A 124 -5.57 18.54 -8.02
N VAL A 125 -4.99 18.29 -9.19
CA VAL A 125 -4.52 19.36 -10.10
C VAL A 125 -5.71 20.19 -10.59
N TYR A 126 -6.84 19.55 -10.95
CA TYR A 126 -8.07 20.24 -11.30
C TYR A 126 -8.63 21.10 -10.16
N GLU A 127 -8.55 20.65 -8.91
CA GLU A 127 -8.94 21.45 -7.74
C GLU A 127 -8.06 22.70 -7.60
N ILE A 128 -6.73 22.53 -7.65
CA ILE A 128 -5.76 23.62 -7.52
C ILE A 128 -6.00 24.66 -8.62
N ILE A 129 -6.05 24.23 -9.89
CA ILE A 129 -6.31 25.10 -11.04
C ILE A 129 -7.74 25.66 -10.96
N GLY A 130 -8.72 24.87 -10.51
CA GLY A 130 -10.12 25.27 -10.41
C GLY A 130 -10.37 26.47 -9.49
N THR A 131 -9.52 26.68 -8.48
CA THR A 131 -9.59 27.88 -7.62
C THR A 131 -9.41 29.19 -8.39
N LEU A 132 -8.83 29.12 -9.59
CA LEU A 132 -8.53 30.25 -10.45
C LEU A 132 -9.74 30.73 -11.28
N LYS A 133 -10.72 29.86 -11.54
CA LYS A 133 -11.83 30.09 -12.50
C LYS A 133 -12.61 31.39 -12.31
N LYS A 134 -12.87 31.81 -11.07
CA LYS A 134 -13.66 33.03 -10.78
C LYS A 134 -12.85 34.33 -10.90
N VAL A 135 -11.52 34.24 -10.83
CA VAL A 135 -10.63 35.41 -10.72
C VAL A 135 -10.06 35.81 -12.08
N GLU A 136 -10.27 34.99 -13.11
CA GLU A 136 -9.45 35.02 -14.33
C GLU A 136 -10.27 35.05 -15.62
N ALA A 137 -11.57 35.31 -15.53
CA ALA A 137 -12.40 35.50 -16.73
C ALA A 137 -11.77 36.57 -17.63
N VAL A 138 -11.66 36.26 -18.93
CA VAL A 138 -11.16 37.19 -19.96
C VAL A 138 -9.65 37.51 -19.81
N LYS A 139 -8.85 36.52 -19.38
CA LYS A 139 -7.38 36.59 -19.40
C LYS A 139 -6.76 35.74 -20.51
N THR A 140 -5.48 35.95 -20.79
CA THR A 140 -4.67 35.07 -21.63
C THR A 140 -3.93 34.05 -20.77
N ILE A 141 -4.21 32.77 -20.98
CA ILE A 141 -3.63 31.66 -20.21
C ILE A 141 -2.71 30.85 -21.10
N PHE A 142 -1.45 30.74 -20.70
CA PHE A 142 -0.46 29.86 -21.30
C PHE A 142 -0.49 28.48 -20.62
N ILE A 143 -0.54 27.41 -21.40
CA ILE A 143 -0.49 26.03 -20.92
C ILE A 143 0.69 25.31 -21.59
N GLY A 144 1.69 24.94 -20.80
CA GLY A 144 2.78 24.07 -21.25
C GLY A 144 2.35 22.61 -21.20
N GLY A 145 2.60 21.85 -22.26
CA GLY A 145 2.19 20.44 -22.36
C GLY A 145 0.67 20.29 -22.43
N ALA A 146 0.02 21.10 -23.27
CA ALA A 146 -1.45 21.19 -23.33
C ALA A 146 -2.12 19.89 -23.79
N GLY A 147 -1.43 19.03 -24.54
CA GLY A 147 -1.94 17.75 -25.04
C GLY A 147 -3.31 17.89 -25.74
N LEU A 148 -4.28 17.08 -25.33
CA LEU A 148 -5.68 17.14 -25.79
C LEU A 148 -6.49 18.32 -25.22
N CYS A 149 -5.80 19.30 -24.61
CA CYS A 149 -6.32 20.56 -24.12
C CYS A 149 -7.32 20.44 -22.95
N ASP A 150 -7.21 19.38 -22.13
CA ASP A 150 -8.11 19.15 -20.99
C ASP A 150 -8.10 20.30 -19.96
N ILE A 151 -6.95 20.91 -19.71
CA ILE A 151 -6.85 22.08 -18.80
C ILE A 151 -7.49 23.32 -19.44
N ALA A 152 -7.33 23.52 -20.74
CA ALA A 152 -7.87 24.67 -21.46
C ALA A 152 -9.40 24.72 -21.40
N MET A 153 -10.05 23.55 -21.41
CA MET A 153 -11.51 23.43 -21.27
C MET A 153 -12.06 24.00 -19.94
N LEU A 154 -11.21 24.23 -18.93
CA LEU A 154 -11.60 24.85 -17.66
C LEU A 154 -11.82 26.36 -17.77
N PHE A 155 -11.37 26.98 -18.88
CA PHE A 155 -11.32 28.43 -19.06
C PHE A 155 -12.01 28.86 -20.37
N PRO A 156 -13.33 28.64 -20.52
CA PRO A 156 -14.03 28.86 -21.78
C PRO A 156 -14.05 30.32 -22.26
N ASP A 157 -13.94 31.28 -21.34
CA ASP A 157 -13.99 32.72 -21.63
C ASP A 157 -12.60 33.36 -21.83
N CYS A 158 -11.53 32.55 -21.86
CA CYS A 158 -10.14 33.01 -21.92
C CYS A 158 -9.53 32.75 -23.30
N THR A 159 -8.45 33.47 -23.63
CA THR A 159 -7.59 33.15 -24.77
C THR A 159 -6.54 32.15 -24.29
N ILE A 160 -6.41 31.01 -24.98
CA ILE A 160 -5.48 29.96 -24.60
C ILE A 160 -4.25 29.97 -25.50
N LYS A 161 -3.07 30.13 -24.92
CA LYS A 161 -1.76 29.99 -25.57
C LYS A 161 -1.03 28.79 -25.00
N GLY A 162 0.05 28.34 -25.64
CA GLY A 162 0.84 27.23 -25.13
C GLY A 162 1.51 26.40 -26.20
N TYR A 163 1.94 25.21 -25.79
CA TYR A 163 2.42 24.18 -26.70
C TYR A 163 1.90 22.80 -26.31
N SER A 164 1.83 21.87 -27.27
CA SER A 164 1.40 20.50 -27.00
C SER A 164 2.57 19.54 -26.73
N GLY A 165 3.68 19.64 -27.45
CA GLY A 165 4.81 18.69 -27.39
C GLY A 165 6.16 19.34 -27.03
N TYR A 166 7.14 18.52 -26.66
CA TYR A 166 8.41 18.99 -26.09
C TYR A 166 9.57 19.09 -27.10
N SER A 167 9.38 18.67 -28.37
CA SER A 167 10.37 18.80 -29.46
C SER A 167 11.72 18.11 -29.19
N TYR A 168 11.72 16.93 -28.56
CA TYR A 168 13.00 16.25 -28.25
C TYR A 168 13.58 15.37 -29.37
N VAL A 169 12.81 14.99 -30.40
CA VAL A 169 13.33 14.28 -31.58
C VAL A 169 12.40 14.54 -32.77
N GLU A 170 12.93 14.73 -33.97
CA GLU A 170 12.17 15.06 -35.19
C GLU A 170 11.16 13.98 -35.67
N GLU A 171 11.03 12.83 -35.01
CA GLU A 171 10.31 11.66 -35.57
C GLU A 171 9.57 10.79 -34.53
N LEU A 172 9.10 11.34 -33.41
CA LEU A 172 8.18 10.61 -32.53
C LEU A 172 6.73 10.84 -32.97
N THR A 173 6.14 9.81 -33.58
CA THR A 173 4.82 9.76 -34.19
C THR A 173 3.72 10.00 -33.16
N GLY A 174 3.17 11.21 -33.05
CA GLY A 174 1.96 11.46 -32.23
C GLY A 174 1.79 12.87 -31.67
N GLU A 175 2.87 13.65 -31.49
CA GLU A 175 2.77 14.98 -30.84
C GLU A 175 1.96 15.99 -31.68
N LYS A 176 2.18 16.01 -33.00
CA LYS A 176 1.42 16.86 -33.93
C LYS A 176 -0.04 16.42 -34.03
N GLU A 177 -0.30 15.11 -34.01
CA GLU A 177 -1.67 14.58 -34.01
C GLU A 177 -2.41 14.98 -32.74
N MET A 178 -1.79 14.83 -31.57
CA MET A 178 -2.38 15.21 -30.29
C MET A 178 -2.68 16.72 -30.24
N TRP A 179 -1.72 17.54 -30.69
CA TRP A 179 -1.92 18.99 -30.84
C TRP A 179 -3.14 19.30 -31.70
N ALA A 180 -3.21 18.71 -32.89
CA ALA A 180 -4.26 18.98 -33.86
C ALA A 180 -5.64 18.53 -33.34
N LEU A 181 -5.74 17.36 -32.69
CA LEU A 181 -6.96 16.90 -32.03
C LEU A 181 -7.38 17.84 -30.89
N GLY A 182 -6.43 18.32 -30.09
CA GLY A 182 -6.68 19.32 -29.04
C GLY A 182 -7.22 20.63 -29.62
N GLN A 183 -6.68 21.12 -30.74
CA GLN A 183 -7.20 22.31 -31.42
C GLN A 183 -8.62 22.12 -31.94
N ILE A 184 -8.94 20.94 -32.52
CA ILE A 184 -10.31 20.61 -32.93
C ILE A 184 -11.28 20.67 -31.74
N ARG A 185 -10.85 20.16 -30.57
CA ARG A 185 -11.65 20.22 -29.34
C ARG A 185 -11.97 21.64 -28.91
N LEU A 186 -10.97 22.52 -28.92
CA LEU A 186 -11.14 23.93 -28.56
C LEU A 186 -12.04 24.66 -29.56
N PHE A 187 -11.86 24.40 -30.86
CA PHE A 187 -12.73 24.92 -31.90
C PHE A 187 -14.19 24.49 -31.69
N ALA A 188 -14.44 23.21 -31.41
CA ALA A 188 -15.78 22.69 -31.15
C ALA A 188 -16.44 23.30 -29.90
N ALA A 189 -15.62 23.71 -28.92
CA ALA A 189 -16.05 24.40 -27.71
C ALA A 189 -16.20 25.93 -27.88
N GLY A 190 -15.79 26.49 -29.03
CA GLY A 190 -15.78 27.94 -29.26
C GLY A 190 -14.70 28.69 -28.47
N ILE A 191 -13.67 27.98 -27.99
CA ILE A 191 -12.57 28.56 -27.21
C ILE A 191 -11.49 29.08 -28.15
N LYS A 192 -11.03 30.31 -27.93
CA LYS A 192 -9.95 30.91 -28.72
C LYS A 192 -8.61 30.32 -28.31
N SER A 193 -7.85 29.80 -29.27
CA SER A 193 -6.53 29.23 -29.02
C SER A 193 -5.47 29.69 -30.02
N GLU A 194 -4.24 29.83 -29.52
CA GLU A 194 -3.01 30.07 -30.29
C GLU A 194 -1.93 29.04 -29.90
N ILE A 195 -2.33 27.80 -29.58
CA ILE A 195 -1.40 26.76 -29.09
C ILE A 195 -0.54 26.26 -30.25
N LEU A 196 0.77 26.16 -30.03
CA LEU A 196 1.73 25.66 -31.01
C LEU A 196 2.00 24.15 -30.83
N PRO A 197 2.45 23.43 -31.87
CA PRO A 197 2.80 22.02 -31.73
C PRO A 197 3.96 21.81 -30.76
N TYR A 198 4.96 22.70 -30.76
CA TYR A 198 6.23 22.51 -30.06
C TYR A 198 6.59 23.66 -29.12
N SER A 199 7.28 23.31 -28.03
CA SER A 199 7.72 24.26 -27.00
C SER A 199 8.67 25.34 -27.49
N LYS A 200 9.65 24.99 -28.34
CA LYS A 200 10.65 25.92 -28.88
C LYS A 200 10.05 27.12 -29.59
N ASP A 201 8.90 26.92 -30.25
CA ASP A 201 8.22 27.99 -31.00
C ASP A 201 7.62 29.05 -30.06
N THR A 202 7.45 28.72 -28.78
CA THR A 202 6.93 29.64 -27.75
C THR A 202 8.03 30.44 -27.04
N GLU A 203 9.32 30.17 -27.28
CA GLU A 203 10.46 30.85 -26.63
C GLU A 203 10.75 32.25 -27.21
N ASN A 204 9.73 33.08 -27.40
CA ASN A 204 9.90 34.43 -27.94
C ASN A 204 9.07 35.47 -27.19
N SER A 205 9.59 36.70 -27.16
CA SER A 205 9.00 37.79 -26.37
C SER A 205 7.62 38.22 -26.86
N GLN A 206 7.36 38.17 -28.16
CA GLN A 206 6.08 38.56 -28.74
C GLN A 206 4.96 37.62 -28.27
N TYR A 207 5.20 36.32 -28.31
CA TYR A 207 4.22 35.30 -27.95
C TYR A 207 3.86 35.30 -26.45
N MET A 208 4.84 35.60 -25.58
CA MET A 208 4.65 35.61 -24.12
C MET A 208 4.22 36.98 -23.57
N SER A 209 4.20 38.04 -24.38
CA SER A 209 4.04 39.43 -23.92
C SER A 209 2.68 39.76 -23.31
N ASP A 210 1.64 39.05 -23.69
CA ASP A 210 0.25 39.24 -23.26
C ASP A 210 -0.26 38.09 -22.39
N VAL A 211 0.61 37.17 -21.97
CA VAL A 211 0.27 36.06 -21.08
C VAL A 211 0.10 36.58 -19.65
N ASP A 212 -1.12 36.48 -19.12
CA ASP A 212 -1.41 36.82 -17.73
C ASP A 212 -1.03 35.69 -16.77
N ILE A 213 -1.17 34.44 -17.22
CA ILE A 213 -1.01 33.26 -16.37
C ILE A 213 -0.35 32.14 -17.16
N ALA A 214 0.66 31.49 -16.59
CA ALA A 214 1.28 30.29 -17.14
C ALA A 214 1.03 29.10 -16.23
N ILE A 215 0.52 28.00 -16.77
CA ILE A 215 0.32 26.71 -16.11
C ILE A 215 1.23 25.69 -16.78
N VAL A 216 2.10 25.06 -16.00
CA VAL A 216 3.20 24.24 -16.52
C VAL A 216 3.34 22.96 -15.71
N GLY A 217 3.56 21.83 -16.37
CA GLY A 217 3.85 20.55 -15.72
C GLY A 217 2.62 19.83 -15.16
N ALA A 218 1.43 20.40 -15.32
CA ALA A 218 0.19 19.92 -14.71
C ALA A 218 -0.27 18.56 -15.27
N SER A 219 0.01 18.29 -16.55
CA SER A 219 -0.38 17.09 -17.29
C SER A 219 0.77 16.09 -17.47
N ASP A 220 2.00 16.49 -17.14
CA ASP A 220 3.22 15.72 -17.39
C ASP A 220 3.21 14.42 -16.59
N ILE A 221 3.41 13.31 -17.31
CA ILE A 221 3.60 11.97 -16.78
C ILE A 221 5.05 11.79 -16.34
N ILE A 222 5.99 12.19 -17.20
CA ILE A 222 7.42 12.23 -16.93
C ILE A 222 7.81 13.71 -16.91
N SER A 223 8.63 14.11 -15.94
CA SER A 223 9.08 15.51 -15.82
C SER A 223 9.94 15.92 -17.01
N THR A 224 9.34 16.59 -17.99
CA THR A 224 10.00 17.07 -19.22
C THR A 224 9.86 18.58 -19.31
N ASN A 225 10.43 19.35 -18.39
CA ASN A 225 10.23 20.81 -18.39
C ASN A 225 10.81 21.44 -19.68
N SER A 226 9.94 22.02 -20.53
CA SER A 226 10.36 22.92 -21.62
C SER A 226 9.93 24.37 -21.40
N PHE A 227 9.19 24.66 -20.32
CA PHE A 227 8.97 26.03 -19.86
C PHE A 227 10.16 26.46 -19.01
N GLY A 228 10.98 27.34 -19.54
CA GLY A 228 12.24 27.74 -18.94
C GLY A 228 12.27 29.18 -18.45
N GLU A 229 13.46 29.56 -18.00
CA GLU A 229 13.79 30.90 -17.54
C GLU A 229 13.44 32.00 -18.55
N LYS A 230 13.64 31.75 -19.86
CA LYS A 230 13.36 32.72 -20.93
C LYS A 230 11.86 33.03 -21.04
N GLN A 231 10.99 32.02 -21.07
CA GLN A 231 9.54 32.24 -21.14
C GLN A 231 9.09 33.04 -19.92
N PHE A 232 9.55 32.67 -18.73
CA PHE A 232 9.27 33.44 -17.52
C PHE A 232 9.81 34.87 -17.62
N GLN A 233 11.02 35.08 -18.17
CA GLN A 233 11.59 36.41 -18.40
C GLN A 233 10.75 37.27 -19.35
N TYR A 234 10.08 36.69 -20.34
CA TYR A 234 9.25 37.43 -21.29
C TYR A 234 7.83 37.76 -20.78
N MET A 235 7.32 37.02 -19.79
CA MET A 235 6.03 37.35 -19.16
C MET A 235 6.03 38.74 -18.53
N GLN A 236 4.87 39.40 -18.44
CA GLN A 236 4.76 40.69 -17.73
C GLN A 236 4.98 40.52 -16.22
N SER A 237 5.33 41.59 -15.51
CA SER A 237 5.68 41.51 -14.09
C SER A 237 4.54 41.07 -13.17
N CYS A 238 3.29 41.38 -13.53
CA CYS A 238 2.10 40.98 -12.79
C CYS A 238 1.60 39.58 -13.13
N SER A 239 2.16 38.95 -14.16
CA SER A 239 1.73 37.62 -14.63
C SER A 239 2.05 36.56 -13.60
N GLU A 240 1.15 35.59 -13.43
CA GLU A 240 1.32 34.51 -12.47
C GLU A 240 1.80 33.22 -13.15
N LEU A 241 2.73 32.53 -12.52
CA LEU A 241 3.21 31.20 -12.90
C LEU A 241 2.70 30.18 -11.88
N LEU A 242 2.07 29.11 -12.36
CA LEU A 242 1.79 27.88 -11.64
C LEU A 242 2.66 26.76 -12.23
N LEU A 243 3.68 26.37 -11.48
CA LEU A 243 4.65 25.36 -11.88
C LEU A 243 4.43 24.08 -11.07
N PHE A 244 4.06 22.99 -11.75
CA PHE A 244 3.85 21.67 -11.16
C PHE A 244 5.03 20.77 -11.48
N MET A 245 5.57 20.08 -10.47
CA MET A 245 6.72 19.19 -10.63
C MET A 245 6.63 17.98 -9.71
N ASP A 246 7.43 16.96 -10.01
CA ASP A 246 7.69 15.87 -9.07
C ASP A 246 8.43 16.42 -7.84
N LYS A 247 8.10 15.90 -6.65
CA LYS A 247 8.80 16.25 -5.41
C LYS A 247 10.32 16.05 -5.55
N LYS A 248 10.78 15.00 -6.21
CA LYS A 248 12.22 14.72 -6.43
C LYS A 248 12.95 15.80 -7.23
N LYS A 249 12.24 16.57 -8.08
CA LYS A 249 12.80 17.69 -8.85
C LYS A 249 12.91 19.00 -8.06
N ALA A 250 12.25 19.07 -6.91
CA ALA A 250 12.24 20.26 -6.06
C ALA A 250 13.31 20.23 -4.96
N VAL A 251 14.40 19.48 -5.14
CA VAL A 251 15.50 19.35 -4.16
C VAL A 251 16.85 19.07 -4.80
N GLY A 252 17.91 19.53 -4.15
CA GLY A 252 19.31 19.29 -4.51
C GLY A 252 19.67 19.79 -5.91
N ASP A 253 20.51 19.03 -6.59
CA ASP A 253 20.98 19.34 -7.94
C ASP A 253 19.89 19.20 -9.02
N SER A 254 18.75 18.59 -8.66
CA SER A 254 17.60 18.47 -9.57
C SER A 254 16.79 19.75 -9.70
N ILE A 255 17.04 20.77 -8.86
CA ILE A 255 16.39 22.08 -8.98
C ILE A 255 16.98 22.83 -10.18
N ASP A 256 16.12 23.11 -11.16
CA ASP A 256 16.44 23.83 -12.38
C ASP A 256 16.73 25.33 -12.13
N SER A 257 17.22 26.04 -13.18
CA SER A 257 17.67 27.43 -13.04
C SER A 257 16.54 28.40 -12.69
N LEU A 258 15.33 28.16 -13.20
CA LEU A 258 14.17 29.02 -12.99
C LEU A 258 13.80 29.06 -11.51
N GLU A 259 13.70 27.92 -10.85
CA GLU A 259 13.34 27.74 -9.45
C GLU A 259 14.34 28.45 -8.54
N LYS A 260 15.64 28.34 -8.83
CA LYS A 260 16.69 29.08 -8.11
C LYS A 260 16.46 30.59 -8.23
N ILE A 261 16.17 31.09 -9.43
CA ILE A 261 15.85 32.51 -9.65
C ILE A 261 14.59 32.93 -8.90
N LEU A 262 13.55 32.09 -8.87
CA LEU A 262 12.32 32.38 -8.14
C LEU A 262 12.59 32.56 -6.64
N VAL A 263 13.48 31.76 -6.05
CA VAL A 263 13.91 31.89 -4.65
C VAL A 263 14.75 33.14 -4.45
N GLU A 264 15.83 33.31 -5.22
CA GLU A 264 16.79 34.41 -5.07
C GLU A 264 16.13 35.79 -5.22
N LYS A 265 15.21 35.92 -6.17
CA LYS A 265 14.46 37.16 -6.41
C LYS A 265 13.23 37.32 -5.52
N LYS A 266 12.93 36.32 -4.67
CA LYS A 266 11.75 36.28 -3.78
C LYS A 266 10.44 36.44 -4.55
N TYR A 267 10.30 35.73 -5.66
CA TYR A 267 9.13 35.78 -6.54
C TYR A 267 8.06 34.74 -6.18
N ILE A 268 8.40 33.78 -5.32
CA ILE A 268 7.47 32.74 -4.88
C ILE A 268 6.43 33.33 -3.92
N LYS A 269 5.16 33.07 -4.18
CA LYS A 269 4.01 33.41 -3.34
C LYS A 269 3.54 32.22 -2.50
N THR A 270 3.50 31.03 -3.11
CA THR A 270 3.00 29.82 -2.44
C THR A 270 3.74 28.58 -2.94
N ILE A 271 3.98 27.63 -2.04
CA ILE A 271 4.47 26.28 -2.34
C ILE A 271 3.51 25.28 -1.71
N VAL A 272 2.96 24.36 -2.50
CA VAL A 272 2.00 23.35 -2.05
C VAL A 272 2.48 21.96 -2.42
N SER A 273 2.54 21.04 -1.46
CA SER A 273 2.73 19.60 -1.72
C SER A 273 1.38 18.89 -1.72
N PHE A 274 1.21 17.94 -2.64
CA PHE A 274 -0.03 17.18 -2.79
C PHE A 274 0.24 15.79 -3.38
N GLU A 275 -0.69 14.86 -3.16
CA GLU A 275 -0.63 13.51 -3.71
C GLU A 275 -1.33 13.41 -5.07
N LYS A 276 -0.73 12.64 -5.98
CA LYS A 276 -1.27 12.23 -7.28
C LYS A 276 -1.31 10.70 -7.30
N SER A 277 -2.49 10.12 -7.46
CA SER A 277 -2.63 8.68 -7.74
C SER A 277 -1.90 8.35 -9.04
N ASN A 278 -0.94 7.43 -9.00
CA ASN A 278 -0.23 7.01 -10.20
C ASN A 278 -1.10 6.02 -10.98
N ILE A 279 -1.78 6.51 -12.02
CA ILE A 279 -2.75 5.72 -12.82
C ILE A 279 -2.02 4.75 -13.75
N ILE A 280 -0.78 5.03 -14.13
CA ILE A 280 -0.09 4.37 -15.25
C ILE A 280 0.48 3.01 -14.87
N LEU A 281 0.88 2.84 -13.61
CA LEU A 281 1.47 1.57 -13.16
C LEU A 281 0.44 0.64 -12.51
N ASN A 282 -0.77 1.11 -12.19
CA ASN A 282 -1.79 0.30 -11.49
C ASN A 282 -1.28 -0.34 -10.17
N THR A 283 -0.19 0.20 -9.58
CA THR A 283 0.52 -0.32 -8.40
C THR A 283 -0.02 0.21 -7.07
N GLY A 284 -1.07 1.03 -7.10
CA GLY A 284 -1.60 1.68 -5.89
C GLY A 284 -0.60 2.64 -5.21
N THR A 285 0.47 3.05 -5.89
CA THR A 285 1.47 3.99 -5.37
C THR A 285 1.03 5.44 -5.61
N THR A 286 0.99 6.25 -4.56
CA THR A 286 0.72 7.70 -4.64
C THR A 286 2.04 8.44 -4.86
N GLN A 287 2.16 9.18 -5.97
CA GLN A 287 3.28 10.08 -6.22
C GLN A 287 3.04 11.42 -5.55
N LYS A 288 4.03 11.94 -4.83
CA LYS A 288 3.97 13.29 -4.25
C LYS A 288 4.50 14.33 -5.22
N ARG A 289 3.74 15.41 -5.40
CA ARG A 289 4.04 16.50 -6.33
C ARG A 289 4.04 17.84 -5.61
N ILE A 290 4.70 18.82 -6.22
CA ILE A 290 4.79 20.19 -5.73
C ILE A 290 4.21 21.15 -6.76
N CYS A 291 3.43 22.12 -6.29
CA CYS A 291 2.95 23.26 -7.06
C CYS A 291 3.54 24.55 -6.48
N ILE A 292 4.26 25.31 -7.31
CA ILE A 292 4.80 26.63 -6.98
C ILE A 292 3.96 27.69 -7.69
N ARG A 293 3.46 28.66 -6.92
CA ARG A 293 2.83 29.88 -7.47
C ARG A 293 3.80 31.05 -7.32
N ALA A 294 4.17 31.69 -8.43
CA ALA A 294 5.16 32.77 -8.45
C ALA A 294 4.79 33.91 -9.41
N ASN A 295 5.35 35.10 -9.19
CA ASN A 295 5.33 36.22 -10.14
C ASN A 295 6.51 37.18 -9.90
N LYS A 296 6.80 38.10 -10.82
CA LYS A 296 7.99 38.99 -10.72
C LYS A 296 7.83 40.13 -9.71
N THR A 297 6.92 40.00 -8.75
CA THR A 297 6.81 40.96 -7.65
C THR A 297 7.44 40.36 -6.42
N THR A 298 8.43 41.06 -5.87
CA THR A 298 9.13 40.66 -4.64
C THR A 298 8.14 40.43 -3.51
N LYS A 299 8.27 39.29 -2.83
CA LYS A 299 7.46 38.91 -1.67
C LYS A 299 8.30 38.96 -0.41
N ASP A 300 7.70 39.49 0.65
CA ASP A 300 8.28 39.43 1.99
C ASP A 300 7.95 38.10 2.68
N VAL A 301 6.81 37.50 2.32
CA VAL A 301 6.26 36.30 2.95
C VAL A 301 5.80 35.30 1.88
N VAL A 302 6.08 34.03 2.12
CA VAL A 302 5.67 32.88 1.30
C VAL A 302 4.77 31.99 2.13
N CYS A 303 3.67 31.53 1.54
CA CYS A 303 2.81 30.53 2.15
C CYS A 303 3.29 29.13 1.76
N VAL A 304 3.61 28.30 2.74
CA VAL A 304 4.03 26.91 2.54
C VAL A 304 2.93 26.02 3.08
N LYS A 305 2.48 25.06 2.27
CA LYS A 305 1.36 24.18 2.61
C LYS A 305 1.65 22.74 2.20
N ASN A 306 1.24 21.81 3.05
CA ASN A 306 1.17 20.39 2.75
C ASN A 306 -0.30 19.96 2.74
N ASP A 307 -0.87 19.69 1.56
CA ASP A 307 -2.27 19.29 1.42
C ASP A 307 -2.52 17.88 1.98
N VAL A 308 -1.48 17.05 2.11
CA VAL A 308 -1.59 15.69 2.66
C VAL A 308 -1.81 15.74 4.17
N THR A 309 -1.02 16.55 4.88
CA THR A 309 -1.14 16.69 6.35
C THR A 309 -2.12 17.78 6.78
N GLY A 310 -2.48 18.70 5.87
CA GLY A 310 -3.27 19.89 6.17
C GLY A 310 -2.46 21.01 6.85
N GLU A 311 -1.17 20.79 7.10
CA GLU A 311 -0.31 21.78 7.74
C GLU A 311 0.03 22.94 6.79
N GLN A 312 0.09 24.14 7.34
CA GLN A 312 0.47 25.34 6.60
C GLN A 312 1.17 26.35 7.50
N MET A 313 2.07 27.14 6.92
CA MET A 313 2.72 28.26 7.59
C MET A 313 3.00 29.42 6.65
N GLN A 314 3.20 30.60 7.23
CA GLN A 314 3.79 31.74 6.55
C GLN A 314 5.25 31.86 6.94
N LEU A 315 6.12 31.89 5.93
CA LEU A 315 7.57 31.95 6.08
C LEU A 315 8.10 33.25 5.47
N PRO A 316 9.01 33.99 6.14
CA PRO A 316 9.73 35.08 5.50
C PRO A 316 10.46 34.58 4.25
N ALA A 317 10.32 35.27 3.12
CA ALA A 317 10.84 34.80 1.82
C ALA A 317 12.36 34.62 1.80
N ASN A 318 13.10 35.34 2.65
CA ASN A 318 14.55 35.17 2.82
C ASN A 318 14.96 33.89 3.56
N ARG A 319 14.01 33.12 4.09
CA ARG A 319 14.26 31.81 4.72
C ARG A 319 14.03 30.63 3.78
N LEU A 320 13.60 30.88 2.54
CA LEU A 320 13.59 29.84 1.52
C LEU A 320 15.03 29.45 1.17
N ASP A 321 15.28 28.15 1.13
CA ASP A 321 16.53 27.53 0.71
C ASP A 321 16.43 27.21 -0.79
N SER A 322 17.36 27.71 -1.59
CA SER A 322 17.38 27.50 -3.05
C SER A 322 17.73 26.05 -3.45
N THR A 323 18.12 25.23 -2.48
CA THR A 323 18.43 23.80 -2.68
C THR A 323 17.28 22.88 -2.25
N ILE A 324 16.20 23.40 -1.65
CA ILE A 324 15.04 22.57 -1.28
C ILE A 324 13.74 23.38 -1.26
N LEU A 325 12.76 22.96 -2.05
CA LEU A 325 11.44 23.58 -2.15
C LEU A 325 10.32 22.67 -1.62
N TRP A 326 10.67 21.68 -0.80
CA TRP A 326 9.70 20.79 -0.17
C TRP A 326 8.96 21.50 0.97
N PRO A 327 7.62 21.57 0.95
CA PRO A 327 6.86 22.14 2.06
C PRO A 327 7.14 21.48 3.41
N SER A 328 7.25 20.16 3.43
CA SER A 328 7.56 19.37 4.62
C SER A 328 8.87 19.81 5.31
N TYR A 329 9.90 20.20 4.57
CA TYR A 329 11.17 20.66 5.14
C TYR A 329 11.02 21.95 5.96
N TYR A 330 10.13 22.85 5.54
CA TYR A 330 9.88 24.11 6.25
C TYR A 330 8.90 23.94 7.41
N LEU A 331 7.94 23.02 7.27
CA LEU A 331 6.95 22.71 8.31
C LEU A 331 7.56 21.85 9.44
N THR A 332 8.61 21.09 9.16
CA THR A 332 9.30 20.27 10.16
C THR A 332 10.05 21.15 11.16
N ALA A 333 9.79 20.94 12.45
CA ALA A 333 10.57 21.55 13.52
C ALA A 333 12.01 21.03 13.51
N LYS A 334 12.98 21.95 13.45
CA LYS A 334 14.41 21.60 13.42
C LYS A 334 15.07 21.86 14.78
N PRO A 335 16.04 21.03 15.20
CA PRO A 335 16.92 21.34 16.32
C PRO A 335 17.61 22.70 16.13
N LYS A 336 17.81 23.44 17.23
CA LYS A 336 18.49 24.75 17.20
C LYS A 336 20.00 24.64 17.03
N GLU A 337 20.58 23.53 17.48
CA GLU A 337 22.01 23.24 17.49
C GLU A 337 22.24 21.84 16.93
N GLY A 338 23.39 21.64 16.29
CA GLY A 338 23.77 20.37 15.68
C GLY A 338 24.62 20.56 14.44
N ILE A 339 24.87 19.45 13.76
CA ILE A 339 25.56 19.36 12.48
C ILE A 339 24.67 18.61 11.48
N ALA A 340 24.93 18.77 10.18
CA ALA A 340 24.23 18.00 9.16
C ALA A 340 24.58 16.50 9.28
N LEU A 341 23.64 15.61 8.94
CA LEU A 341 23.88 14.17 8.96
C LEU A 341 25.04 13.77 8.02
N THR A 342 25.19 14.48 6.89
CA THR A 342 26.32 14.32 5.96
C THR A 342 27.70 14.57 6.59
N GLU A 343 27.77 15.22 7.76
CA GLU A 343 29.04 15.40 8.47
C GLU A 343 29.55 14.11 9.13
N ILE A 344 28.66 13.17 9.43
CA ILE A 344 28.98 11.93 10.17
C ILE A 344 28.77 10.64 9.36
N VAL A 345 28.06 10.70 8.24
CA VAL A 345 27.87 9.56 7.32
C VAL A 345 28.05 9.97 5.86
N SER A 346 28.39 9.01 5.03
CA SER A 346 28.34 9.08 3.57
C SER A 346 27.24 8.14 3.05
N PHE A 347 26.58 8.54 1.97
CA PHE A 347 25.66 7.64 1.26
C PHE A 347 26.45 6.69 0.36
N LEU A 348 26.07 5.40 0.36
CA LEU A 348 26.54 4.42 -0.61
C LEU A 348 25.39 4.10 -1.57
N ASP A 349 25.58 4.46 -2.84
CA ASP A 349 24.63 4.14 -3.89
C ASP A 349 24.74 2.66 -4.28
N LEU A 350 23.70 1.90 -3.96
CA LEU A 350 23.62 0.47 -4.28
C LEU A 350 23.13 0.24 -5.73
N LEU A 351 22.66 1.26 -6.45
CA LEU A 351 22.16 1.16 -7.82
C LEU A 351 23.29 1.13 -8.86
N ASN A 352 24.46 1.68 -8.55
CA ASN A 352 25.57 1.91 -9.48
C ASN A 352 26.60 0.76 -9.59
N ASP A 353 26.34 -0.40 -8.99
CA ASP A 353 27.17 -1.58 -9.27
C ASP A 353 26.87 -2.03 -10.71
N GLU A 354 27.81 -1.76 -11.64
CA GLU A 354 27.79 -2.04 -13.10
C GLU A 354 27.66 -3.53 -13.48
N LYS A 355 26.84 -4.29 -12.75
CA LYS A 355 26.40 -5.60 -13.20
C LYS A 355 25.05 -5.40 -13.88
N ASP A 356 25.11 -5.25 -15.19
CA ASP A 356 23.96 -5.42 -16.09
C ASP A 356 23.10 -6.57 -15.57
N GLY A 357 21.78 -6.36 -15.55
CA GLY A 357 20.78 -7.32 -15.07
C GLY A 357 20.70 -8.64 -15.84
N THR A 358 21.68 -8.92 -16.71
CA THR A 358 21.85 -10.19 -17.39
C THR A 358 22.63 -11.18 -16.49
N GLU A 359 21.86 -12.03 -15.84
CA GLU A 359 22.26 -13.28 -15.18
C GLU A 359 23.25 -13.14 -14.00
N TRP A 360 22.70 -12.96 -12.80
CA TRP A 360 23.27 -13.66 -11.65
C TRP A 360 23.08 -15.17 -11.89
N ILE A 361 23.97 -15.82 -12.64
CA ILE A 361 24.10 -17.28 -12.55
C ILE A 361 24.67 -17.54 -11.16
N LEU A 362 23.78 -17.79 -10.19
CA LEU A 362 24.15 -18.09 -8.80
C LEU A 362 25.13 -19.26 -8.78
N SER A 363 26.42 -18.97 -8.66
CA SER A 363 27.39 -19.99 -8.31
C SER A 363 27.03 -20.58 -6.94
N ASP A 364 27.40 -21.82 -6.65
CA ASP A 364 27.13 -22.46 -5.34
C ASP A 364 27.66 -21.63 -4.13
N LYS A 365 28.60 -20.71 -4.38
CA LYS A 365 29.10 -19.76 -3.39
C LYS A 365 28.14 -18.59 -3.14
N GLU A 366 27.43 -18.11 -4.16
CA GLU A 366 26.50 -16.98 -4.07
C GLU A 366 25.15 -17.37 -3.46
N ARG A 367 24.76 -18.64 -3.62
CA ARG A 367 23.59 -19.24 -2.94
C ARG A 367 23.63 -19.13 -1.41
N ASN A 368 24.83 -19.08 -0.83
CA ASN A 368 25.06 -19.03 0.62
C ASN A 368 25.29 -17.60 1.17
N ILE A 369 24.93 -16.56 0.41
CA ILE A 369 25.00 -15.17 0.83
C ILE A 369 23.73 -14.81 1.62
N SER A 370 23.89 -14.03 2.69
CA SER A 370 22.78 -13.59 3.54
C SER A 370 22.10 -12.33 2.97
N VAL A 371 20.76 -12.31 2.96
CA VAL A 371 19.91 -11.20 2.49
C VAL A 371 19.30 -10.46 3.68
N VAL A 372 19.39 -9.13 3.67
CA VAL A 372 18.68 -8.27 4.63
C VAL A 372 17.18 -8.28 4.32
N THR A 373 16.39 -8.79 5.27
CA THR A 373 14.94 -8.98 5.09
C THR A 373 14.10 -8.10 5.99
N ASN A 374 14.61 -7.74 7.18
CA ASN A 374 13.88 -6.98 8.17
C ASN A 374 14.75 -5.88 8.76
N LEU A 375 14.16 -4.70 8.93
CA LEU A 375 14.72 -3.56 9.66
C LEU A 375 13.86 -3.28 10.89
N SER A 376 14.45 -2.71 11.94
CA SER A 376 13.77 -2.47 13.21
C SER A 376 13.59 -0.98 13.50
N ALA A 377 12.48 -0.60 14.14
CA ALA A 377 12.35 0.76 14.69
C ALA A 377 12.92 0.90 16.12
N GLU A 378 13.34 -0.22 16.72
CA GLU A 378 13.93 -0.27 18.04
C GLU A 378 15.39 -0.68 17.96
N TYR A 379 16.26 0.09 18.64
CA TYR A 379 17.70 -0.14 18.66
C TYR A 379 18.07 -1.57 19.13
N LYS A 380 17.33 -2.12 20.10
CA LYS A 380 17.58 -3.47 20.65
C LYS A 380 17.55 -4.59 19.60
N ASN A 381 16.79 -4.38 18.51
CA ASN A 381 16.62 -5.34 17.42
C ASN A 381 17.27 -4.84 16.11
N ALA A 382 18.09 -3.79 16.15
CA ALA A 382 18.69 -3.19 14.96
C ALA A 382 19.97 -3.92 14.48
N ASN A 383 20.48 -4.88 15.23
CA ASN A 383 21.68 -5.63 14.85
C ASN A 383 21.34 -6.66 13.78
N LEU A 384 21.89 -6.52 12.58
CA LEU A 384 21.68 -7.46 11.48
C LEU A 384 22.72 -8.59 11.55
N CYS A 385 22.46 -9.57 12.42
CA CYS A 385 23.30 -10.74 12.60
C CYS A 385 22.97 -11.84 11.57
N LYS A 386 24.00 -12.59 11.13
CA LYS A 386 23.87 -13.63 10.09
C LYS A 386 22.79 -14.67 10.41
N GLU A 387 22.60 -15.00 11.68
CA GLU A 387 21.62 -15.98 12.16
C GLU A 387 20.16 -15.54 11.95
N GLN A 388 19.93 -14.25 11.70
CA GLN A 388 18.60 -13.65 11.49
C GLN A 388 18.31 -13.33 10.02
N LEU A 389 19.30 -13.50 9.14
CA LEU A 389 19.20 -13.18 7.72
C LEU A 389 18.83 -14.42 6.90
N LYS A 390 18.05 -14.22 5.83
CA LYS A 390 17.69 -15.29 4.90
C LYS A 390 18.80 -15.54 3.90
N LEU A 391 18.79 -16.66 3.18
CA LEU A 391 19.80 -16.95 2.17
C LEU A 391 19.30 -16.55 0.79
N VAL A 392 20.22 -16.13 -0.08
CA VAL A 392 19.91 -15.86 -1.49
C VAL A 392 19.29 -17.08 -2.19
N SER A 393 19.63 -18.29 -1.76
CA SER A 393 19.03 -19.53 -2.25
C SER A 393 17.61 -19.83 -1.75
N ASP A 394 17.05 -19.01 -0.86
CA ASP A 394 15.65 -19.17 -0.49
C ASP A 394 14.78 -18.81 -1.70
N SER A 395 13.81 -19.67 -2.03
CA SER A 395 12.96 -19.55 -3.24
C SER A 395 12.25 -18.21 -3.37
N ILE A 396 12.12 -17.46 -2.28
CA ILE A 396 11.52 -16.12 -2.24
C ILE A 396 12.36 -15.05 -2.96
N PHE A 397 13.63 -15.31 -3.27
CA PHE A 397 14.54 -14.35 -3.91
C PHE A 397 14.91 -14.73 -5.35
N GLU A 398 14.48 -15.88 -5.87
CA GLU A 398 14.87 -16.35 -7.21
C GLU A 398 14.53 -15.31 -8.30
N ASP A 399 13.37 -14.66 -8.20
CA ASP A 399 12.92 -13.64 -9.17
C ASP A 399 13.43 -12.22 -8.84
N HIS A 400 14.05 -12.02 -7.67
CA HIS A 400 14.44 -10.69 -7.15
C HIS A 400 15.95 -10.48 -7.10
N LEU A 401 16.74 -11.40 -7.65
CA LEU A 401 18.21 -11.35 -7.62
C LEU A 401 18.77 -10.07 -8.27
N GLY A 402 18.14 -9.58 -9.34
CA GLY A 402 18.53 -8.35 -10.03
C GLY A 402 18.36 -7.07 -9.21
N LEU A 403 17.57 -7.12 -8.14
CA LEU A 403 17.30 -6.00 -7.24
C LEU A 403 18.21 -5.97 -6.00
N LEU A 404 19.10 -6.97 -5.86
CA LEU A 404 20.02 -7.09 -4.75
C LEU A 404 21.39 -6.51 -5.10
N SER A 405 22.01 -5.87 -4.12
CA SER A 405 23.38 -5.35 -4.21
C SER A 405 24.20 -5.78 -3.01
N LYS A 406 25.50 -6.01 -3.25
CA LYS A 406 26.42 -6.53 -2.23
C LYS A 406 26.90 -5.42 -1.31
N ILE A 407 26.86 -5.71 -0.01
CA ILE A 407 27.43 -4.85 1.03
C ILE A 407 28.87 -5.31 1.29
N THR A 408 29.81 -4.39 1.10
CA THR A 408 31.26 -4.66 1.16
C THR A 408 31.95 -4.07 2.38
N GLN A 409 31.27 -3.21 3.14
CA GLN A 409 31.77 -2.61 4.37
C GLN A 409 30.67 -2.43 5.43
N SER A 410 31.06 -2.15 6.67
CA SER A 410 30.12 -1.90 7.77
C SER A 410 29.23 -0.70 7.45
N CYS A 411 27.91 -0.86 7.62
CA CYS A 411 26.94 0.15 7.22
C CYS A 411 25.71 0.16 8.13
N VAL A 412 24.90 1.21 7.97
CA VAL A 412 23.54 1.31 8.49
C VAL A 412 22.59 1.32 7.30
N LEU A 413 21.58 0.47 7.36
CA LEU A 413 20.51 0.40 6.38
C LEU A 413 19.26 1.04 6.97
N CYS A 414 18.54 1.85 6.20
CA CYS A 414 17.24 2.35 6.59
C CYS A 414 16.23 2.37 5.44
N TYR A 415 14.96 2.29 5.81
CA TYR A 415 13.82 2.33 4.90
C TYR A 415 12.56 2.69 5.69
N SER A 416 11.58 3.30 5.03
CA SER A 416 10.25 3.49 5.64
C SER A 416 9.12 3.03 4.74
N ASN A 417 8.12 2.41 5.36
CA ASN A 417 6.84 2.12 4.73
C ASN A 417 5.74 2.81 5.54
N LYS A 418 4.96 3.68 4.87
CA LYS A 418 3.78 4.42 5.35
C LYS A 418 4.03 5.36 6.55
N ASN A 419 4.51 4.87 7.70
CA ASN A 419 4.64 5.67 8.93
C ASN A 419 5.80 5.27 9.88
N LYS A 420 6.60 4.24 9.55
CA LYS A 420 7.64 3.75 10.46
C LYS A 420 9.00 3.71 9.76
N LEU A 421 9.99 4.37 10.36
CA LEU A 421 11.39 4.23 9.97
C LEU A 421 11.94 2.94 10.57
N GLY A 422 12.29 1.99 9.71
CA GLY A 422 13.11 0.85 10.06
C GLY A 422 14.57 1.18 9.83
N ALA A 423 15.43 0.81 10.76
CA ALA A 423 16.87 0.85 10.60
C ALA A 423 17.52 -0.44 11.12
N GLY A 424 18.65 -0.78 10.53
CA GLY A 424 19.48 -1.90 10.94
C GLY A 424 20.95 -1.60 10.66
N TYR A 425 21.87 -2.26 11.36
CA TYR A 425 23.30 -2.05 11.15
C TYR A 425 24.04 -3.36 10.97
N ILE A 426 25.09 -3.31 10.15
CA ILE A 426 26.04 -4.39 9.93
C ILE A 426 27.38 -3.90 10.46
N LYS A 427 27.84 -4.51 11.56
CA LYS A 427 29.15 -4.16 12.16
C LYS A 427 30.28 -4.97 11.54
N GLU A 428 30.09 -6.29 11.44
CA GLU A 428 31.10 -7.22 10.93
C GLU A 428 30.50 -7.97 9.74
N LEU A 429 31.24 -7.99 8.62
CA LEU A 429 30.80 -8.68 7.43
C LEU A 429 31.24 -10.14 7.46
N PRO A 430 30.34 -11.10 7.20
CA PRO A 430 30.73 -12.49 7.03
C PRO A 430 31.60 -12.65 5.78
N ALA A 431 32.45 -13.68 5.76
CA ALA A 431 33.39 -13.96 4.66
C ALA A 431 32.71 -14.09 3.28
N ASN A 432 31.44 -14.50 3.25
CA ASN A 432 30.65 -14.66 2.02
C ASN A 432 29.98 -13.33 1.58
N GLY A 433 29.96 -12.31 2.44
CA GLY A 433 29.25 -11.04 2.22
C GLY A 433 27.78 -11.08 2.65
N ILE A 434 27.15 -9.90 2.64
CA ILE A 434 25.71 -9.68 2.84
C ILE A 434 25.19 -8.93 1.62
N VAL A 435 23.95 -9.19 1.20
CA VAL A 435 23.25 -8.42 0.17
C VAL A 435 22.01 -7.75 0.73
N ALA A 436 21.63 -6.64 0.11
CA ALA A 436 20.47 -5.85 0.45
C ALA A 436 19.78 -5.34 -0.81
N TYR A 437 18.48 -5.06 -0.71
CA TYR A 437 17.71 -4.45 -1.78
C TYR A 437 18.25 -3.06 -2.14
N ARG A 438 18.30 -2.76 -3.44
CA ARG A 438 18.78 -1.49 -3.99
C ARG A 438 17.95 -0.28 -3.54
N GLU A 439 16.70 -0.47 -3.13
CA GLU A 439 15.86 0.61 -2.60
C GLU A 439 16.22 1.01 -1.17
N LEU A 440 16.96 0.19 -0.43
CA LEU A 440 17.37 0.51 0.94
C LEU A 440 18.42 1.62 0.94
N VAL A 441 18.24 2.60 1.81
CA VAL A 441 19.26 3.62 2.05
C VAL A 441 20.44 2.95 2.74
N CYS A 442 21.63 3.07 2.15
CA CYS A 442 22.86 2.56 2.74
C CYS A 442 23.77 3.70 3.19
N LEU A 443 24.02 3.78 4.50
CA LEU A 443 24.82 4.82 5.14
C LEU A 443 26.11 4.24 5.70
N ILE A 444 27.22 4.86 5.34
CA ILE A 444 28.57 4.49 5.76
C ILE A 444 29.04 5.51 6.79
N PRO A 445 29.27 5.14 8.06
CA PRO A 445 29.84 6.07 9.03
C PRO A 445 31.21 6.55 8.58
N LYS A 446 31.49 7.84 8.80
CA LYS A 446 32.83 8.39 8.58
C LYS A 446 33.82 7.84 9.62
N GLU A 447 35.10 8.04 9.35
CA GLU A 447 36.19 7.59 10.22
C GLU A 447 35.98 8.03 11.68
N GLY A 448 36.19 7.10 12.62
CA GLY A 448 36.00 7.33 14.06
C GLY A 448 34.55 7.21 14.56
N ILE A 449 33.59 6.90 13.70
CA ILE A 449 32.17 6.80 14.08
C ILE A 449 31.70 5.34 14.04
N ASP A 450 31.17 4.85 15.17
CA ASP A 450 30.66 3.49 15.29
C ASP A 450 29.27 3.35 14.62
N VAL A 451 29.08 2.30 13.80
CA VAL A 451 27.77 1.98 13.18
C VAL A 451 26.63 1.86 14.20
N ARG A 452 26.93 1.40 15.42
CA ARG A 452 25.95 1.25 16.51
C ARG A 452 25.53 2.60 17.09
N TYR A 453 26.46 3.54 17.17
CA TYR A 453 26.14 4.91 17.54
C TYR A 453 25.21 5.53 16.49
N MET A 454 25.52 5.32 15.20
CA MET A 454 24.73 5.87 14.11
C MET A 454 23.28 5.36 14.10
N VAL A 455 23.08 4.04 14.20
CA VAL A 455 21.71 3.49 14.20
C VAL A 455 20.94 3.85 15.47
N ALA A 456 21.60 3.93 16.63
CA ALA A 456 20.98 4.41 17.87
C ALA A 456 20.54 5.87 17.73
N LEU A 457 21.36 6.69 17.09
CA LEU A 457 21.08 8.10 16.84
C LEU A 457 19.93 8.30 15.85
N LEU A 458 19.89 7.56 14.74
CA LEU A 458 18.81 7.66 13.74
C LEU A 458 17.46 7.24 14.32
N LEU A 459 17.45 6.33 15.29
CA LEU A 459 16.24 5.82 15.94
C LEU A 459 15.78 6.67 17.13
N THR A 460 16.48 7.75 17.49
CA THR A 460 15.97 8.70 18.50
C THR A 460 14.71 9.40 17.98
N PRO A 461 13.74 9.73 18.85
CA PRO A 461 12.54 10.44 18.42
C PRO A 461 12.84 11.72 17.66
N GLU A 462 13.87 12.47 18.07
CA GLU A 462 14.24 13.76 17.49
C GLU A 462 14.71 13.60 16.03
N VAL A 463 15.62 12.66 15.76
CA VAL A 463 16.17 12.45 14.42
C VAL A 463 15.18 11.69 13.54
N ARG A 464 14.54 10.66 14.09
CA ARG A 464 13.53 9.86 13.37
C ARG A 464 12.35 10.70 12.92
N ASN A 465 11.77 11.51 13.81
CA ASN A 465 10.60 12.32 13.45
C ASN A 465 10.97 13.40 12.45
N GLN A 466 12.17 13.97 12.55
CA GLN A 466 12.68 14.91 11.56
C GLN A 466 12.79 14.26 10.17
N ILE A 467 13.40 13.07 10.08
CA ILE A 467 13.50 12.30 8.82
C ILE A 467 12.11 12.03 8.25
N MET A 468 11.24 11.40 9.05
CA MET A 468 9.91 11.00 8.61
C MET A 468 9.05 12.19 8.18
N SER A 469 9.18 13.32 8.87
CA SER A 469 8.46 14.54 8.54
C SER A 469 8.97 15.17 7.24
N ILE A 470 10.28 15.37 7.07
CA ILE A 470 10.87 15.94 5.84
C ILE A 470 10.56 15.05 4.63
N CYS A 471 10.78 13.75 4.77
CA CYS A 471 10.50 12.77 3.72
C CYS A 471 9.01 12.50 3.52
N GLU A 472 8.13 13.01 4.39
CA GLU A 472 6.69 12.68 4.40
C GLU A 472 6.45 11.16 4.40
N GLY A 473 7.28 10.41 5.14
CA GLY A 473 7.20 8.96 5.26
C GLY A 473 7.78 8.13 4.11
N GLU A 474 8.39 8.76 3.09
CA GLU A 474 9.07 8.10 1.96
C GLU A 474 10.59 8.13 2.15
N VAL A 475 11.14 7.11 2.80
CA VAL A 475 12.59 6.94 3.00
C VAL A 475 13.06 5.76 2.18
N ASP A 476 13.69 6.07 1.06
CA ASP A 476 14.32 5.13 0.13
C ASP A 476 15.63 5.71 -0.43
N ALA A 477 16.39 4.88 -1.14
CA ALA A 477 17.68 5.24 -1.73
C ALA A 477 17.62 6.37 -2.77
N GLN A 478 16.45 6.69 -3.34
CA GLN A 478 16.30 7.79 -4.31
C GLN A 478 16.00 9.13 -3.63
N VAL A 479 15.21 9.11 -2.55
CA VAL A 479 14.73 10.31 -1.86
C VAL A 479 15.68 10.75 -0.75
N PHE A 480 16.15 9.81 0.07
CA PHE A 480 16.90 10.13 1.28
C PHE A 480 18.22 10.88 1.02
N PRO A 481 19.05 10.52 0.02
CA PRO A 481 20.32 11.22 -0.23
C PRO A 481 20.14 12.71 -0.52
N LEU A 482 19.00 13.08 -1.12
CA LEU A 482 18.69 14.45 -1.51
C LEU A 482 18.46 15.38 -0.30
N ILE A 483 18.23 14.82 0.89
CA ILE A 483 17.91 15.58 2.11
C ILE A 483 18.87 15.33 3.27
N MET A 484 19.95 14.57 3.06
CA MET A 484 20.89 14.24 4.14
C MET A 484 21.56 15.48 4.74
N ASP A 485 21.87 16.49 3.93
CA ASP A 485 22.45 17.76 4.38
C ASP A 485 21.43 18.64 5.14
N LYS A 486 20.14 18.28 5.05
CA LYS A 486 19.02 18.98 5.69
C LYS A 486 18.62 18.37 7.03
N ILE A 487 19.09 17.16 7.34
CA ILE A 487 18.84 16.50 8.63
C ILE A 487 19.89 16.96 9.63
N ILE A 488 19.45 17.58 10.71
CA ILE A 488 20.31 18.05 11.80
C ILE A 488 20.38 16.99 12.90
N VAL A 489 21.60 16.63 13.28
CA VAL A 489 21.93 15.69 14.35
C VAL A 489 22.82 16.34 15.41
N PRO A 490 22.81 15.85 16.66
CA PRO A 490 23.69 16.36 17.71
C PRO A 490 25.17 16.24 17.35
N ASN A 491 25.95 17.28 17.66
CA ASN A 491 27.39 17.29 17.48
C ASN A 491 28.09 16.75 18.73
N HIS A 492 28.02 15.44 18.92
CA HIS A 492 28.70 14.78 20.04
C HIS A 492 30.21 14.64 19.80
N SER A 493 31.00 14.99 20.80
CA SER A 493 32.40 14.58 20.95
C SER A 493 32.52 13.06 21.11
N ASP A 494 33.72 12.50 20.94
CA ASP A 494 33.92 11.04 21.05
C ASP A 494 33.50 10.47 22.41
N LEU A 495 33.71 11.24 23.49
CA LEU A 495 33.27 10.84 24.84
C LEU A 495 31.74 10.83 24.96
N GLU A 496 31.06 11.83 24.40
CA GLU A 496 29.59 11.89 24.37
C GLU A 496 29.00 10.78 23.51
N ARG A 497 29.61 10.46 22.36
CA ARG A 497 29.21 9.32 21.50
C ARG A 497 29.32 8.01 22.25
N ALA A 498 30.42 7.79 22.96
CA ALA A 498 30.63 6.59 23.77
C ALA A 498 29.61 6.49 24.91
N THR A 499 29.31 7.60 25.57
CA THR A 499 28.33 7.68 26.67
C THR A 499 26.92 7.39 26.16
N PHE A 500 26.51 8.05 25.08
CA PHE A 500 25.23 7.84 24.41
C PHE A 500 25.05 6.37 23.99
N LEU A 501 26.08 5.78 23.37
CA LEU A 501 26.04 4.38 22.97
C LEU A 501 25.96 3.44 24.19
N SER A 502 26.67 3.73 25.29
CA SER A 502 26.60 2.96 26.53
C SER A 502 25.18 2.98 27.13
N GLU A 503 24.55 4.15 27.18
CA GLU A 503 23.17 4.30 27.65
C GLU A 503 22.17 3.57 26.75
N ALA A 504 22.32 3.67 25.42
CA ALA A 504 21.48 2.95 24.47
C ALA A 504 21.58 1.43 24.64
N ASN A 505 22.80 0.90 24.84
CA ASN A 505 23.04 -0.52 25.12
C ASN A 505 22.45 -0.95 26.46
N TYR A 506 22.63 -0.14 27.51
CA TYR A 506 22.06 -0.43 28.83
C TYR A 506 20.54 -0.50 28.78
N ASN A 507 19.89 0.46 28.11
CA ASN A 507 18.45 0.49 27.94
C ASN A 507 17.93 -0.71 27.12
N ALA A 508 18.65 -1.09 26.05
CA ALA A 508 18.31 -2.28 25.27
C ALA A 508 18.40 -3.55 26.14
N PHE A 509 19.47 -3.71 26.91
CA PHE A 509 19.67 -4.85 27.82
C PHE A 509 18.61 -4.90 28.93
N GLU A 510 18.32 -3.77 29.59
CA GLU A 510 17.30 -3.68 30.63
C GLU A 510 15.90 -4.00 30.10
N SER A 511 15.60 -3.57 28.87
CA SER A 511 14.33 -3.91 28.20
C SER A 511 14.21 -5.42 27.98
N SER A 512 15.22 -6.05 27.38
CA SER A 512 15.25 -7.50 27.15
C SER A 512 15.21 -8.29 28.46
N ARG A 513 15.89 -7.82 29.52
CA ARG A 513 15.82 -8.44 30.86
C ARG A 513 14.41 -8.39 31.43
N LYS A 514 13.72 -7.25 31.32
CA LYS A 514 12.33 -7.11 31.80
C LYS A 514 11.37 -8.00 31.01
N GLU A 515 11.54 -8.11 29.70
CA GLU A 515 10.76 -9.03 28.85
C GLU A 515 10.95 -10.48 29.32
N LEU A 516 12.20 -10.93 29.48
CA LEU A 516 12.51 -12.28 29.96
C LEU A 516 12.01 -12.55 31.38
N GLU A 517 12.12 -11.57 32.30
CA GLU A 517 11.58 -11.70 33.65
C GLU A 517 10.06 -11.79 33.66
N GLN A 518 9.40 -11.04 32.77
CA GLN A 518 7.95 -11.07 32.63
C GLN A 518 7.49 -12.41 32.05
N GLU A 519 8.19 -12.94 31.05
CA GLU A 519 7.96 -14.28 30.51
C GLU A 519 8.13 -15.36 31.59
N HIS A 520 9.23 -15.30 32.34
CA HIS A 520 9.50 -16.26 33.42
C HIS A 520 8.48 -16.17 34.56
N LYS A 521 8.05 -14.96 34.96
CA LYS A 521 6.97 -14.77 35.95
C LYS A 521 5.64 -15.33 35.44
N SER A 522 5.33 -15.09 34.17
CA SER A 522 4.12 -15.61 33.52
C SER A 522 4.13 -17.13 33.47
N TYR A 523 5.27 -17.73 33.13
CA TYR A 523 5.50 -19.17 33.17
C TYR A 523 5.30 -19.75 34.57
N ILE A 524 5.97 -19.20 35.59
CA ILE A 524 5.81 -19.66 36.98
C ILE A 524 4.36 -19.55 37.45
N LYS A 525 3.67 -18.46 37.11
CA LYS A 525 2.25 -18.26 37.43
C LYS A 525 1.40 -19.36 36.78
N ALA A 526 1.61 -19.63 35.49
CA ALA A 526 0.92 -20.70 34.77
C ALA A 526 1.12 -22.06 35.45
N VAL A 527 2.36 -22.45 35.75
CA VAL A 527 2.68 -23.72 36.44
C VAL A 527 1.99 -23.83 37.80
N ARG A 528 1.99 -22.75 38.60
CA ARG A 528 1.29 -22.73 39.90
C ARG A 528 -0.22 -22.93 39.75
N MET A 529 -0.82 -22.32 38.74
CA MET A 529 -2.25 -22.50 38.44
C MET A 529 -2.55 -23.94 38.01
N ARG A 530 -1.71 -24.56 37.17
CA ARG A 530 -1.84 -25.99 36.78
C ARG A 530 -1.79 -26.90 38.01
N LYS A 531 -0.79 -26.69 38.88
CA LYS A 531 -0.67 -27.45 40.14
C LYS A 531 -1.89 -27.28 41.04
N HIS A 532 -2.44 -26.07 41.13
CA HIS A 532 -3.61 -25.81 41.97
C HIS A 532 -4.86 -26.54 41.45
N ALA A 533 -5.12 -26.46 40.14
CA ALA A 533 -6.24 -27.16 39.50
C ALA A 533 -6.15 -28.69 39.67
N LEU A 534 -4.95 -29.26 39.52
CA LEU A 534 -4.69 -30.68 39.79
C LEU A 534 -4.99 -31.06 41.24
N THR A 535 -4.53 -30.24 42.18
CA THR A 535 -4.76 -30.48 43.61
C THR A 535 -6.26 -30.46 43.93
N GLN A 536 -7.02 -29.55 43.33
CA GLN A 536 -8.48 -29.48 43.50
C GLN A 536 -9.18 -30.73 42.94
N SER A 537 -8.84 -31.18 41.73
CA SER A 537 -9.39 -32.41 41.15
C SER A 537 -9.10 -33.63 42.01
N ALA A 538 -7.85 -33.77 42.48
CA ALA A 538 -7.46 -34.87 43.36
C ALA A 538 -8.28 -34.86 44.66
N SER A 539 -8.41 -33.69 45.31
CA SER A 539 -9.21 -33.53 46.53
C SER A 539 -10.70 -33.84 46.33
N ALA A 540 -11.27 -33.49 45.17
CA ALA A 540 -12.68 -33.76 44.87
C ALA A 540 -12.96 -35.26 44.62
N ILE A 541 -12.02 -35.97 43.96
CA ILE A 541 -12.03 -37.42 43.82
C ILE A 541 -11.94 -38.08 45.20
N GLU A 542 -10.96 -37.65 46.02
CA GLU A 542 -10.75 -38.15 47.37
C GLU A 542 -12.03 -38.00 48.21
N ALA A 543 -12.62 -36.81 48.26
CA ALA A 543 -13.84 -36.54 49.02
C ALA A 543 -15.04 -37.42 48.60
N THR A 544 -15.22 -37.61 47.28
CA THR A 544 -16.33 -38.44 46.76
C THR A 544 -16.10 -39.91 47.08
N PHE A 545 -14.86 -40.38 46.95
CA PHE A 545 -14.47 -41.75 47.31
C PHE A 545 -14.66 -42.02 48.81
N TYR A 546 -14.28 -41.09 49.68
CA TYR A 546 -14.54 -41.18 51.12
C TYR A 546 -16.03 -41.26 51.44
N ALA A 547 -16.86 -40.43 50.79
CA ALA A 547 -18.31 -40.45 50.99
C ALA A 547 -18.93 -41.80 50.59
N LEU A 548 -18.49 -42.37 49.46
CA LEU A 548 -18.89 -43.70 49.01
C LEU A 548 -18.44 -44.79 50.00
N ASN A 549 -17.19 -44.75 50.46
CA ASN A 549 -16.69 -45.76 51.40
C ASN A 549 -17.40 -45.68 52.76
N ALA A 550 -17.65 -44.47 53.27
CA ALA A 550 -18.39 -44.28 54.52
C ALA A 550 -19.85 -44.77 54.41
N TYR A 551 -20.49 -44.59 53.26
CA TYR A 551 -21.83 -45.13 53.00
C TYR A 551 -21.80 -46.66 52.91
N ARG A 552 -20.84 -47.24 52.19
CA ARG A 552 -20.62 -48.69 52.10
C ARG A 552 -20.45 -49.33 53.49
N GLU A 553 -19.66 -48.72 54.36
CA GLU A 553 -19.46 -49.21 55.73
C GLU A 553 -20.75 -49.18 56.56
N ARG A 554 -21.61 -48.14 56.40
CA ARG A 554 -22.92 -48.07 57.06
C ARG A 554 -23.92 -49.12 56.59
N GLN A 555 -23.79 -49.60 55.35
CA GLN A 555 -24.65 -50.63 54.76
C GLN A 555 -24.03 -52.04 54.85
N ASN A 556 -23.14 -52.27 55.82
CA ASN A 556 -22.46 -53.56 56.03
C ASN A 556 -21.76 -54.10 54.77
N GLY A 557 -21.17 -53.22 53.97
CA GLY A 557 -20.38 -53.59 52.80
C GLY A 557 -21.13 -53.70 51.48
N THR A 558 -22.47 -53.60 51.47
CA THR A 558 -23.29 -53.75 50.26
C THR A 558 -23.80 -52.39 49.78
N ILE A 559 -23.67 -52.10 48.49
CA ILE A 559 -24.17 -50.87 47.85
C ILE A 559 -24.88 -51.20 46.54
N SER A 560 -25.93 -50.45 46.20
CA SER A 560 -26.67 -50.57 44.93
C SER A 560 -26.79 -49.22 44.24
N ASP A 561 -26.75 -49.21 42.91
CA ASP A 561 -26.72 -48.04 42.03
C ASP A 561 -27.75 -46.96 42.38
N ASN A 562 -28.98 -47.36 42.72
CA ASN A 562 -30.10 -46.44 42.98
C ASN A 562 -30.13 -45.91 44.42
N GLU A 563 -29.21 -46.37 45.28
CA GLU A 563 -29.13 -45.92 46.66
C GLU A 563 -28.51 -44.53 46.77
N ARG A 564 -28.96 -43.74 47.74
CA ARG A 564 -28.49 -42.37 47.96
C ARG A 564 -27.39 -42.34 49.01
N ILE A 565 -26.24 -41.78 48.63
CA ILE A 565 -25.03 -41.72 49.48
C ILE A 565 -25.19 -40.66 50.59
N SER A 566 -25.94 -39.59 50.29
CA SER A 566 -26.20 -38.46 51.20
C SER A 566 -27.70 -38.21 51.35
N ARG A 567 -28.13 -37.80 52.55
CA ARG A 567 -29.51 -37.35 52.82
C ARG A 567 -29.79 -35.92 52.33
N ILE A 568 -28.74 -35.14 52.04
CA ILE A 568 -28.83 -33.71 51.72
C ILE A 568 -28.67 -33.46 50.22
N LYS A 569 -27.78 -34.19 49.55
CA LYS A 569 -27.62 -34.14 48.09
C LYS A 569 -28.33 -35.35 47.47
N GLN A 570 -29.07 -35.15 46.38
CA GLN A 570 -29.80 -36.21 45.64
C GLN A 570 -28.87 -37.22 44.93
N THR A 571 -27.58 -37.24 45.23
CA THR A 571 -26.55 -38.05 44.56
C THR A 571 -26.70 -39.54 44.91
N THR A 572 -26.83 -40.37 43.88
CA THR A 572 -26.90 -41.83 43.98
C THR A 572 -25.51 -42.49 43.93
N VAL A 573 -25.42 -43.78 44.27
CA VAL A 573 -24.19 -44.58 44.13
C VAL A 573 -23.72 -44.58 42.67
N LYS A 574 -24.66 -44.70 41.72
CA LYS A 574 -24.37 -44.60 40.28
C LYS A 574 -23.76 -43.26 39.92
N ASP A 575 -24.38 -42.15 40.32
CA ASP A 575 -23.90 -40.80 40.01
C ASP A 575 -22.47 -40.57 40.54
N ALA A 576 -22.14 -41.11 41.71
CA ALA A 576 -20.80 -40.96 42.28
C ALA A 576 -19.74 -41.79 41.55
N PHE A 577 -20.06 -43.00 41.07
CA PHE A 577 -19.14 -43.77 40.22
C PHE A 577 -18.95 -43.13 38.85
N GLU A 578 -20.02 -42.61 38.23
CA GLU A 578 -19.95 -41.84 36.98
C GLU A 578 -19.09 -40.58 37.16
N TYR A 579 -19.31 -39.83 38.25
CA TYR A 579 -18.50 -38.67 38.60
C TYR A 579 -17.03 -39.05 38.83
N LEU A 580 -16.73 -40.11 39.59
CA LEU A 580 -15.35 -40.56 39.81
C LEU A 580 -14.68 -40.94 38.48
N SER A 581 -15.39 -41.61 37.57
CA SER A 581 -14.86 -41.94 36.24
C SER A 581 -14.53 -40.70 35.42
N MET A 582 -15.46 -39.74 35.37
CA MET A 582 -15.26 -38.45 34.69
C MET A 582 -14.13 -37.63 35.31
N ALA A 583 -14.13 -37.45 36.63
CA ALA A 583 -13.13 -36.69 37.37
C ALA A 583 -11.74 -37.31 37.27
N THR A 584 -11.63 -38.64 37.23
CA THR A 584 -10.34 -39.33 37.04
C THR A 584 -9.80 -39.11 35.62
N LYS A 585 -10.65 -39.16 34.59
CA LYS A 585 -10.25 -38.83 33.21
C LYS A 585 -9.79 -37.38 33.10
N ASP A 586 -10.51 -36.47 33.73
CA ASP A 586 -10.15 -35.05 33.79
C ASP A 586 -8.82 -34.81 34.51
N LEU A 587 -8.56 -35.52 35.62
CA LEU A 587 -7.28 -35.46 36.33
C LEU A 587 -6.12 -35.93 35.43
N LEU A 588 -6.31 -37.01 34.65
CA LEU A 588 -5.29 -37.51 33.72
C LEU A 588 -4.97 -36.50 32.63
N VAL A 589 -5.99 -35.85 32.05
CA VAL A 589 -5.80 -34.77 31.07
C VAL A 589 -5.01 -33.62 31.69
N LYS A 590 -5.38 -33.14 32.88
CA LYS A 590 -4.64 -32.07 33.57
C LYS A 590 -3.20 -32.45 33.91
N LEU A 591 -2.94 -33.73 34.21
CA LEU A 591 -1.61 -34.22 34.53
C LEU A 591 -0.71 -34.22 33.29
N ASP A 592 -1.27 -34.57 32.13
CA ASP A 592 -0.57 -34.55 30.83
C ASP A 592 -0.11 -33.13 30.44
N HIS A 593 -0.83 -32.11 30.91
CA HIS A 593 -0.53 -30.70 30.64
C HIS A 593 0.34 -30.01 31.72
N ILE A 594 0.86 -30.76 32.72
CA ILE A 594 1.61 -30.19 33.86
C ILE A 594 3.06 -29.84 33.53
N ALA A 595 3.75 -30.73 32.81
CA ALA A 595 5.05 -30.47 32.21
C ALA A 595 4.77 -29.97 30.80
N ASP A 596 5.56 -29.02 30.32
CA ASP A 596 5.40 -28.43 28.99
C ASP A 596 5.09 -29.54 27.98
N VAL A 597 3.92 -29.44 27.33
CA VAL A 597 3.58 -30.30 26.21
C VAL A 597 4.72 -30.08 25.22
N GLU A 598 5.59 -31.07 25.05
CA GLU A 598 6.41 -31.15 23.84
C GLU A 598 5.38 -31.28 22.71
N TYR A 599 4.91 -30.16 22.18
CA TYR A 599 3.95 -30.21 21.09
C TYR A 599 4.68 -30.81 19.91
N THR A 600 4.44 -32.10 19.66
CA THR A 600 4.94 -32.89 18.54
C THR A 600 4.12 -32.59 17.29
N PHE A 601 3.89 -31.31 17.02
CA PHE A 601 3.23 -30.90 15.79
C PHE A 601 4.12 -31.22 14.59
N THR A 602 3.47 -31.40 13.44
CA THR A 602 4.16 -31.52 12.17
C THR A 602 5.05 -30.30 11.88
N LYS A 603 5.97 -30.46 10.91
CA LYS A 603 6.80 -29.31 10.51
C LYS A 603 5.91 -28.21 9.91
N PRO A 604 6.21 -26.93 10.15
CA PRO A 604 5.51 -25.83 9.50
C PRO A 604 5.56 -25.97 7.97
N GLU A 605 4.43 -25.69 7.33
CA GLU A 605 4.30 -25.64 5.87
C GLU A 605 3.51 -24.40 5.44
N TRP A 606 3.59 -24.06 4.15
CA TRP A 606 2.78 -22.98 3.59
C TRP A 606 1.33 -23.43 3.47
N ILE A 607 0.43 -22.66 4.08
CA ILE A 607 -1.00 -22.93 4.13
C ILE A 607 -1.74 -21.78 3.45
N ASN A 608 -2.60 -22.12 2.48
CA ASN A 608 -3.62 -21.21 1.98
C ASN A 608 -4.73 -21.09 3.04
N PRO A 609 -4.97 -19.90 3.62
CA PRO A 609 -5.94 -19.71 4.70
C PRO A 609 -7.38 -20.08 4.27
N GLU A 610 -7.80 -19.74 3.05
CA GLU A 610 -9.16 -20.04 2.57
C GLU A 610 -9.36 -21.55 2.40
N GLU A 611 -8.43 -22.21 1.70
CA GLU A 611 -8.50 -23.66 1.46
C GLU A 611 -8.48 -24.45 2.78
N PHE A 612 -7.64 -24.03 3.73
CA PHE A 612 -7.57 -24.67 5.04
C PHE A 612 -8.87 -24.53 5.81
N VAL A 613 -9.44 -23.32 5.90
CA VAL A 613 -10.69 -23.08 6.64
C VAL A 613 -11.87 -23.78 5.97
N GLU A 614 -11.98 -23.72 4.64
CA GLU A 614 -13.03 -24.43 3.90
C GLU A 614 -12.93 -25.95 4.10
N SER A 615 -11.72 -26.51 4.03
CA SER A 615 -11.47 -27.92 4.29
C SER A 615 -11.75 -28.30 5.76
N TYR A 616 -11.46 -27.41 6.70
CA TYR A 616 -11.77 -27.59 8.11
C TYR A 616 -13.28 -27.63 8.33
N ILE A 617 -14.04 -26.69 7.75
CA ILE A 617 -15.49 -26.64 7.83
C ILE A 617 -16.10 -27.92 7.24
N GLN A 618 -15.75 -28.30 6.00
CA GLN A 618 -16.32 -29.48 5.34
C GLN A 618 -16.12 -30.78 6.15
N LYS A 619 -14.99 -30.92 6.86
CA LYS A 619 -14.70 -32.10 7.68
C LYS A 619 -15.51 -32.16 8.97
N HIS A 620 -15.98 -31.02 9.49
CA HIS A 620 -16.65 -30.93 10.80
C HIS A 620 -18.13 -30.53 10.70
N GLU A 621 -18.62 -30.05 9.55
CA GLU A 621 -19.99 -29.57 9.34
C GLU A 621 -21.06 -30.60 9.74
N ASN A 622 -20.83 -31.89 9.46
CA ASN A 622 -21.75 -32.96 9.86
C ASN A 622 -21.88 -33.14 11.39
N GLY A 623 -20.90 -32.66 12.16
CA GLY A 623 -20.90 -32.70 13.63
C GLY A 623 -21.38 -31.41 14.30
N TRP A 624 -21.57 -30.32 13.54
CA TRP A 624 -21.99 -29.01 14.05
C TRP A 624 -23.50 -28.84 13.91
N VAL A 625 -24.24 -29.37 14.86
CA VAL A 625 -25.72 -29.47 14.78
C VAL A 625 -26.43 -28.16 15.17
N ASN A 626 -25.81 -27.36 16.03
CA ASN A 626 -26.46 -26.22 16.70
C ASN A 626 -26.00 -24.84 16.18
N PHE A 627 -25.11 -24.78 15.20
CA PHE A 627 -24.64 -23.53 14.61
C PHE A 627 -24.25 -23.69 13.15
N LYS A 628 -24.23 -22.59 12.39
CA LYS A 628 -23.83 -22.56 10.99
C LYS A 628 -22.45 -21.92 10.83
N PRO A 629 -21.49 -22.56 10.16
CA PRO A 629 -20.26 -21.90 9.77
C PRO A 629 -20.52 -20.93 8.62
N VAL A 630 -19.93 -19.74 8.69
CA VAL A 630 -20.01 -18.72 7.63
C VAL A 630 -18.62 -18.21 7.32
N VAL A 631 -18.31 -17.98 6.05
CA VAL A 631 -17.05 -17.33 5.62
C VAL A 631 -17.37 -15.95 5.04
N SER A 632 -16.48 -14.98 5.25
CA SER A 632 -16.68 -13.60 4.75
C SER A 632 -16.13 -13.36 3.33
N TRP A 633 -15.49 -14.35 2.73
CA TRP A 633 -14.89 -14.26 1.39
C TRP A 633 -15.71 -15.02 0.35
N THR A 634 -15.56 -14.63 -0.90
CA THR A 634 -16.04 -15.41 -2.05
C THR A 634 -15.04 -16.51 -2.37
N LYS A 635 -15.51 -17.71 -2.72
CA LYS A 635 -14.63 -18.85 -3.01
C LYS A 635 -13.59 -18.52 -4.07
N GLY A 636 -12.32 -18.75 -3.76
CA GLY A 636 -11.19 -18.49 -4.66
C GLY A 636 -10.74 -17.03 -4.67
N HIS A 637 -11.14 -16.22 -3.69
CA HIS A 637 -10.71 -14.83 -3.54
C HIS A 637 -9.20 -14.71 -3.28
N ASN A 638 -8.59 -15.70 -2.61
CA ASN A 638 -7.14 -15.76 -2.42
C ASN A 638 -6.39 -16.39 -3.60
N LEU A 639 -7.03 -16.66 -4.75
CA LEU A 639 -6.35 -17.24 -5.92
C LEU A 639 -6.11 -16.16 -6.98
N ALA A 640 -4.97 -16.22 -7.65
CA ALA A 640 -4.68 -15.35 -8.79
C ALA A 640 -5.73 -15.56 -9.89
N ASP A 641 -6.41 -14.49 -10.30
CA ASP A 641 -7.45 -14.50 -11.34
C ASP A 641 -6.87 -14.59 -12.76
N LYS A 642 -5.60 -14.20 -12.89
CA LYS A 642 -4.75 -14.30 -14.08
C LYS A 642 -3.30 -14.59 -13.67
N ASP A 643 -2.48 -14.96 -14.65
CA ASP A 643 -1.04 -15.05 -14.42
C ASP A 643 -0.51 -13.66 -14.03
N ILE A 644 0.18 -13.60 -12.90
CA ILE A 644 0.83 -12.38 -12.42
C ILE A 644 2.25 -12.40 -12.94
N LYS A 645 2.59 -11.37 -13.71
CA LYS A 645 3.93 -11.19 -14.26
C LYS A 645 4.66 -10.10 -13.50
N ASP A 646 5.97 -10.25 -13.36
CA ASP A 646 6.83 -9.19 -12.83
C ASP A 646 7.08 -8.07 -13.86
N LEU A 647 7.94 -7.12 -13.50
CA LEU A 647 8.34 -6.01 -14.38
C LEU A 647 9.16 -6.48 -15.61
N SER A 648 9.66 -7.71 -15.62
CA SER A 648 10.41 -8.31 -16.73
C SER A 648 9.50 -9.08 -17.71
N GLY A 649 8.25 -9.35 -17.33
CA GLY A 649 7.27 -10.09 -18.10
C GLY A 649 7.25 -11.59 -17.80
N GLU A 650 8.06 -12.07 -16.83
CA GLU A 650 8.05 -13.45 -16.36
C GLU A 650 6.90 -13.70 -15.36
N ILE A 651 6.28 -14.87 -15.46
CA ILE A 651 5.14 -15.24 -14.61
C ILE A 651 5.67 -15.63 -13.23
N ILE A 652 5.37 -14.81 -12.22
CA ILE A 652 5.74 -15.01 -10.81
C ILE A 652 4.64 -15.67 -9.98
N LEU A 653 3.41 -15.73 -10.51
CA LEU A 653 2.31 -16.48 -9.91
C LEU A 653 1.34 -16.91 -11.02
N HIS A 654 1.08 -18.20 -11.14
CA HIS A 654 0.14 -18.70 -12.14
C HIS A 654 -1.31 -18.46 -11.70
N LYS A 655 -2.20 -18.28 -12.69
CA LYS A 655 -3.64 -18.27 -12.47
C LYS A 655 -4.07 -19.50 -11.68
N GLY A 656 -4.78 -19.27 -10.58
CA GLY A 656 -5.25 -20.32 -9.68
C GLY A 656 -4.29 -20.67 -8.54
N GLU A 657 -3.10 -20.05 -8.47
CA GLU A 657 -2.20 -20.16 -7.33
C GLU A 657 -2.56 -19.17 -6.21
N PRO A 658 -2.30 -19.52 -4.94
CA PRO A 658 -2.66 -18.68 -3.80
C PRO A 658 -1.77 -17.43 -3.69
N ILE A 659 -2.40 -16.26 -3.55
CA ILE A 659 -1.74 -14.95 -3.44
C ILE A 659 -1.13 -14.76 -2.04
N HIS A 660 -1.84 -15.22 -1.00
CA HIS A 660 -1.42 -15.15 0.39
C HIS A 660 -1.27 -16.53 1.03
N LEU A 661 -0.13 -16.75 1.70
CA LEU A 661 0.20 -17.99 2.41
C LEU A 661 0.70 -17.70 3.83
N ILE A 662 0.37 -18.58 4.78
CA ILE A 662 0.93 -18.57 6.14
C ILE A 662 1.83 -19.78 6.37
N MET A 663 2.96 -19.60 7.06
CA MET A 663 3.86 -20.69 7.43
C MET A 663 3.50 -21.20 8.83
N PHE A 664 2.80 -22.33 8.91
CA PHE A 664 2.33 -22.89 10.19
C PHE A 664 2.14 -24.42 10.10
N PRO A 665 2.22 -25.19 11.20
CA PRO A 665 1.82 -26.60 11.17
C PRO A 665 0.29 -26.76 11.03
N LYS A 666 -0.18 -27.56 10.06
CA LYS A 666 -1.63 -27.76 9.83
C LYS A 666 -2.36 -28.34 11.04
N ASP A 667 -1.73 -29.27 11.75
CA ASP A 667 -2.27 -29.89 12.95
C ASP A 667 -2.34 -28.92 14.14
N ALA A 668 -1.36 -28.02 14.27
CA ALA A 668 -1.39 -26.94 15.26
C ALA A 668 -2.53 -25.94 14.97
N LEU A 669 -2.70 -25.53 13.70
CA LEU A 669 -3.78 -24.63 13.31
C LEU A 669 -5.15 -25.27 13.51
N LYS A 670 -5.29 -26.56 13.20
CA LYS A 670 -6.50 -27.34 13.49
C LYS A 670 -6.81 -27.33 14.98
N GLN A 671 -5.82 -27.61 15.84
CA GLN A 671 -5.98 -27.61 17.29
C GLN A 671 -6.45 -26.24 17.82
N ILE A 672 -5.91 -25.14 17.28
CA ILE A 672 -6.37 -23.78 17.60
C ILE A 672 -7.86 -23.60 17.25
N LEU A 673 -8.27 -23.97 16.03
CA LEU A 673 -9.66 -23.83 15.61
C LEU A 673 -10.60 -24.74 16.43
N ASP A 674 -10.19 -25.97 16.74
CA ASP A 674 -10.96 -26.89 17.59
C ASP A 674 -11.20 -26.29 18.98
N ASN A 675 -10.18 -25.65 19.56
CA ASN A 675 -10.30 -24.96 20.84
C ASN A 675 -11.24 -23.75 20.77
N ILE A 676 -11.20 -22.97 19.70
CA ILE A 676 -12.13 -21.84 19.49
C ILE A 676 -13.58 -22.33 19.34
N VAL A 677 -13.80 -23.36 18.52
CA VAL A 677 -15.13 -23.98 18.31
C VAL A 677 -15.66 -24.55 19.63
N SER A 678 -14.81 -25.25 20.39
CA SER A 678 -15.17 -25.79 21.71
C SER A 678 -15.59 -24.70 22.69
N ASN A 679 -14.88 -23.56 22.70
CA ASN A 679 -15.25 -22.40 23.52
C ASN A 679 -16.60 -21.81 23.09
N ALA A 680 -16.85 -21.68 21.78
CA ALA A 680 -18.12 -21.19 21.26
C ALA A 680 -19.29 -22.10 21.67
N ILE A 681 -19.15 -23.42 21.54
CA ILE A 681 -20.18 -24.39 21.96
C ILE A 681 -20.41 -24.35 23.47
N SER A 682 -19.34 -24.33 24.25
CA SER A 682 -19.42 -24.49 25.71
C SER A 682 -19.88 -23.22 26.43
N HIS A 683 -19.64 -22.05 25.83
CA HIS A 683 -19.82 -20.75 26.50
C HIS A 683 -20.63 -19.73 25.70
N GLY A 684 -20.60 -19.80 24.36
CA GLY A 684 -21.38 -18.91 23.49
C GLY A 684 -22.77 -19.45 23.18
N PHE A 685 -22.88 -20.71 22.78
CA PHE A 685 -24.11 -21.32 22.26
C PHE A 685 -24.93 -22.03 23.33
N ILE A 686 -25.21 -21.31 24.41
CA ILE A 686 -25.82 -21.85 25.64
C ILE A 686 -27.36 -21.71 25.70
N ASP A 687 -27.96 -20.86 24.86
CA ASP A 687 -29.41 -20.64 24.83
C ASP A 687 -30.06 -21.52 23.76
N GLU A 688 -30.70 -22.60 24.20
CA GLU A 688 -31.38 -23.57 23.34
C GLU A 688 -32.57 -22.98 22.55
N SER A 689 -33.01 -21.75 22.86
CA SER A 689 -34.07 -21.07 22.10
C SER A 689 -33.56 -20.39 20.83
N ILE A 690 -32.24 -20.20 20.69
CA ILE A 690 -31.60 -19.56 19.55
C ILE A 690 -31.21 -20.64 18.53
N ASN A 691 -31.79 -20.55 17.33
CA ASN A 691 -31.61 -21.56 16.27
C ASN A 691 -30.73 -21.08 15.10
N ASP A 692 -30.20 -19.86 15.21
CA ASP A 692 -29.42 -19.18 14.18
C ASP A 692 -28.01 -18.81 14.66
N TYR A 693 -27.45 -19.59 15.59
CA TYR A 693 -26.05 -19.45 15.97
C TYR A 693 -25.14 -19.60 14.75
N GLN A 694 -24.12 -18.76 14.70
CA GLN A 694 -23.15 -18.68 13.62
C GLN A 694 -21.74 -18.60 14.17
N LEU A 695 -20.84 -19.28 13.47
CA LEU A 695 -19.40 -19.13 13.64
C LEU A 695 -18.84 -18.56 12.34
N ARG A 696 -18.42 -17.30 12.36
CA ARG A 696 -17.93 -16.60 11.19
C ARG A 696 -16.41 -16.66 11.14
N PHE A 697 -15.88 -17.08 10.00
CA PHE A 697 -14.47 -17.04 9.67
C PHE A 697 -14.22 -15.90 8.69
N SER A 698 -13.21 -15.10 8.97
CA SER A 698 -12.72 -14.06 8.08
C SER A 698 -11.19 -14.04 8.13
N TRP A 699 -10.56 -13.47 7.11
CA TRP A 699 -9.14 -13.19 7.17
C TRP A 699 -8.84 -11.86 6.47
N GLU A 700 -7.78 -11.21 6.90
CA GLU A 700 -7.30 -9.94 6.34
C GLU A 700 -5.77 -9.89 6.41
N THR A 701 -5.17 -8.97 5.66
CA THR A 701 -3.74 -8.65 5.78
C THR A 701 -3.56 -7.30 6.48
N ASP A 702 -2.57 -7.23 7.37
CA ASP A 702 -2.15 -6.00 8.03
C ASP A 702 -0.63 -5.86 7.88
N GLY A 703 -0.20 -5.13 6.85
CA GLY A 703 1.21 -5.03 6.50
C GLY A 703 1.77 -6.35 5.96
N PHE A 704 2.69 -6.98 6.70
CA PHE A 704 3.24 -8.31 6.40
C PHE A 704 2.56 -9.42 7.22
N ASP A 705 1.67 -9.06 8.15
CA ASP A 705 0.99 -10.04 8.99
C ASP A 705 -0.33 -10.45 8.32
N LEU A 706 -0.71 -11.72 8.46
CA LEU A 706 -2.02 -12.22 8.07
C LEU A 706 -2.82 -12.48 9.34
N LYS A 707 -4.06 -11.99 9.39
CA LYS A 707 -4.96 -12.18 10.52
C LYS A 707 -6.10 -13.10 10.12
N ILE A 708 -6.27 -14.23 10.80
CA ILE A 708 -7.48 -15.05 10.72
C ILE A 708 -8.36 -14.69 11.91
N CYS A 709 -9.60 -14.30 11.64
CA CYS A 709 -10.58 -13.98 12.65
C CYS A 709 -11.65 -15.07 12.72
N VAL A 710 -12.01 -15.48 13.94
CA VAL A 710 -13.09 -16.43 14.20
C VAL A 710 -14.04 -15.82 15.23
N GLU A 711 -15.30 -15.67 14.85
CA GLU A 711 -16.30 -14.88 15.57
C GLU A 711 -17.55 -15.71 15.86
N ASN A 712 -18.14 -15.57 17.05
CA ASN A 712 -19.44 -16.18 17.35
C ASN A 712 -20.48 -15.14 17.79
N ASN A 713 -21.74 -15.38 17.43
CA ASN A 713 -22.90 -14.55 17.78
C ASN A 713 -23.62 -15.01 19.07
N GLY A 714 -22.94 -15.83 19.89
CA GLY A 714 -23.47 -16.42 21.10
C GLY A 714 -23.63 -15.45 22.27
N ALA A 715 -23.51 -15.95 23.50
CA ALA A 715 -23.41 -15.13 24.69
C ALA A 715 -22.08 -14.35 24.70
N PRO A 716 -22.10 -13.06 25.10
CA PRO A 716 -20.87 -12.27 25.23
C PRO A 716 -20.02 -12.75 26.41
N ILE A 717 -18.75 -12.37 26.42
CA ILE A 717 -17.89 -12.57 27.60
C ILE A 717 -18.47 -11.75 28.78
N PRO A 718 -18.66 -12.33 29.98
CA PRO A 718 -19.16 -11.62 31.15
C PRO A 718 -18.35 -10.35 31.47
N SER A 719 -19.05 -9.26 31.80
CA SER A 719 -18.44 -7.93 32.01
C SER A 719 -17.45 -7.86 33.18
N ASP A 720 -17.46 -8.83 34.08
CA ASP A 720 -16.54 -8.97 35.21
C ASP A 720 -15.24 -9.70 34.87
N ARG A 721 -15.05 -10.13 33.60
CA ARG A 721 -13.87 -10.84 33.11
C ARG A 721 -13.09 -10.01 32.08
N SER A 722 -11.78 -9.93 32.26
CA SER A 722 -10.89 -9.32 31.26
C SER A 722 -10.61 -10.31 30.13
N THR A 723 -10.75 -9.89 28.88
CA THR A 723 -10.46 -10.76 27.71
C THR A 723 -9.01 -11.24 27.70
N SER A 724 -8.07 -10.39 28.10
CA SER A 724 -6.65 -10.75 28.26
C SER A 724 -6.40 -11.79 29.36
N SER A 725 -7.25 -11.84 30.39
CA SER A 725 -7.13 -12.82 31.47
C SER A 725 -7.62 -14.21 31.05
N LEU A 726 -8.45 -14.34 30.01
CA LEU A 726 -8.91 -15.63 29.50
C LEU A 726 -7.78 -16.44 28.83
N LEU A 727 -6.72 -15.77 28.38
CA LEU A 727 -5.51 -16.41 27.86
C LEU A 727 -4.61 -16.96 28.98
N GLU A 728 -4.90 -16.63 30.25
CA GLU A 728 -4.19 -17.21 31.41
C GLU A 728 -4.74 -18.60 31.74
N TYR A 729 -3.84 -19.53 32.04
CA TYR A 729 -4.23 -20.88 32.44
C TYR A 729 -5.14 -20.86 33.68
N GLY A 730 -6.29 -21.55 33.60
CA GLY A 730 -7.21 -21.72 34.72
C GLY A 730 -8.34 -20.70 34.78
N VAL A 731 -8.46 -19.81 33.78
CA VAL A 731 -9.53 -18.80 33.71
C VAL A 731 -10.60 -19.27 32.71
N SER A 732 -11.78 -19.62 33.22
CA SER A 732 -12.96 -20.03 32.44
C SER A 732 -14.10 -19.03 32.58
N THR A 733 -14.95 -18.90 31.56
CA THR A 733 -16.14 -18.03 31.57
C THR A 733 -17.33 -18.66 32.29
N SER A 734 -17.31 -19.97 32.56
CA SER A 734 -18.34 -20.66 33.36
C SER A 734 -17.90 -20.85 34.81
N LEU A 735 -18.77 -20.53 35.77
CA LEU A 735 -18.64 -20.96 37.17
C LEU A 735 -18.68 -22.51 37.24
N ASP A 736 -17.52 -23.16 37.27
CA ASP A 736 -17.16 -24.50 37.80
C ASP A 736 -18.15 -25.68 37.69
N THR A 737 -19.15 -25.64 36.82
CA THR A 737 -20.25 -26.63 36.83
C THR A 737 -20.11 -27.73 35.78
N ASN A 738 -19.38 -27.50 34.68
CA ASN A 738 -19.24 -28.46 33.57
C ASN A 738 -17.79 -28.93 33.26
N GLY A 739 -16.82 -28.70 34.14
CA GLY A 739 -15.47 -29.29 33.99
C GLY A 739 -14.59 -28.71 32.88
N HIS A 740 -14.84 -27.48 32.42
CA HIS A 740 -13.97 -26.76 31.48
C HIS A 740 -13.01 -25.83 32.24
N HIS A 741 -11.73 -26.20 32.29
CA HIS A 741 -10.72 -25.64 33.22
C HIS A 741 -9.95 -24.40 32.72
N GLY A 742 -10.49 -23.65 31.76
CA GLY A 742 -9.78 -22.47 31.21
C GLY A 742 -8.45 -22.83 30.55
N ILE A 743 -8.38 -24.00 29.92
CA ILE A 743 -7.17 -24.53 29.24
C ILE A 743 -7.13 -24.08 27.78
N GLY A 744 -8.28 -24.09 27.08
CA GLY A 744 -8.34 -23.89 25.63
C GLY A 744 -7.76 -22.55 25.15
N CYS A 745 -8.15 -21.43 25.78
CA CYS A 745 -7.62 -20.10 25.44
C CYS A 745 -6.11 -19.95 25.74
N ASN A 746 -5.61 -20.57 26.81
CA ASN A 746 -4.19 -20.57 27.14
C ASN A 746 -3.37 -21.43 26.16
N GLU A 747 -3.93 -22.56 25.71
CA GLU A 747 -3.32 -23.42 24.70
C GLU A 747 -3.25 -22.71 23.34
N ILE A 748 -4.31 -22.00 22.94
CA ILE A 748 -4.30 -21.16 21.73
C ILE A 748 -3.15 -20.14 21.78
N ASP A 749 -3.02 -19.38 22.87
CA ASP A 749 -1.92 -18.41 23.04
C ASP A 749 -0.53 -19.09 23.03
N GLY A 750 -0.39 -20.23 23.70
CA GLY A 750 0.85 -20.99 23.73
C GLY A 750 1.28 -21.51 22.35
N ILE A 751 0.35 -22.07 21.57
CA ILE A 751 0.62 -22.57 20.21
C ILE A 751 0.96 -21.39 19.30
N MET A 752 0.20 -20.29 19.34
CA MET A 752 0.46 -19.11 18.53
C MET A 752 1.86 -18.53 18.80
N ARG A 753 2.24 -18.33 20.07
CA ARG A 753 3.57 -17.80 20.42
C ARG A 753 4.72 -18.71 19.99
N LYS A 754 4.56 -20.03 20.10
CA LYS A 754 5.59 -21.01 19.69
C LYS A 754 6.01 -20.86 18.23
N TYR A 755 5.09 -20.45 17.37
CA TYR A 755 5.32 -20.29 15.93
C TYR A 755 5.33 -18.82 15.50
N ASP A 756 5.71 -17.91 16.40
CA ASP A 756 5.85 -16.47 16.10
C ASP A 756 4.53 -15.83 15.62
N GLY A 757 3.44 -16.20 16.28
CA GLY A 757 2.11 -15.62 16.11
C GLY A 757 1.56 -15.05 17.42
N LYS A 758 0.44 -14.34 17.33
CA LYS A 758 -0.27 -13.73 18.47
C LYS A 758 -1.76 -14.02 18.41
N VAL A 759 -2.41 -14.05 19.57
CA VAL A 759 -3.88 -14.12 19.66
C VAL A 759 -4.41 -12.96 20.49
N GLU A 760 -5.51 -12.37 20.02
CA GLU A 760 -6.31 -11.41 20.76
C GLU A 760 -7.76 -11.89 20.86
N ILE A 761 -8.42 -11.61 21.98
CA ILE A 761 -9.84 -11.87 22.19
C ILE A 761 -10.54 -10.52 22.40
N VAL A 762 -11.53 -10.23 21.57
CA VAL A 762 -12.37 -9.03 21.63
C VAL A 762 -13.78 -9.44 22.03
N SER A 763 -14.37 -8.73 23.00
CA SER A 763 -15.76 -8.88 23.41
C SER A 763 -16.53 -7.62 23.05
N SER A 764 -17.58 -7.76 22.25
CA SER A 764 -18.47 -6.68 21.83
C SER A 764 -19.92 -7.07 22.13
N PRO A 765 -20.41 -6.88 23.37
CA PRO A 765 -21.74 -7.35 23.77
C PRO A 765 -22.91 -6.80 22.95
N GLU A 766 -22.72 -5.61 22.37
CA GLU A 766 -23.72 -4.89 21.56
C GLU A 766 -23.69 -5.25 20.07
N ASP A 767 -22.67 -5.98 19.61
CA ASP A 767 -22.53 -6.39 18.22
C ASP A 767 -23.28 -7.69 17.92
N GLU A 768 -23.60 -7.94 16.65
CA GLU A 768 -24.17 -9.22 16.22
C GLU A 768 -23.24 -10.40 16.55
N PHE A 769 -21.94 -10.22 16.30
CA PHE A 769 -20.89 -11.18 16.65
C PHE A 769 -20.16 -10.73 17.91
N LYS A 770 -20.57 -11.29 19.05
CA LYS A 770 -20.22 -10.76 20.37
C LYS A 770 -18.82 -11.12 20.85
N VAL A 771 -18.21 -12.17 20.31
CA VAL A 771 -16.86 -12.60 20.70
C VAL A 771 -16.05 -12.91 19.45
N LYS A 772 -14.87 -12.30 19.35
CA LYS A 772 -13.93 -12.41 18.23
C LYS A 772 -12.56 -12.86 18.71
N TYR A 773 -12.04 -13.94 18.12
CA TYR A 773 -10.64 -14.34 18.21
C TYR A 773 -9.90 -13.80 16.99
N ILE A 774 -8.78 -13.11 17.21
CA ILE A 774 -7.92 -12.59 16.16
C ILE A 774 -6.58 -13.32 16.25
N LEU A 775 -6.29 -14.18 15.27
CA LEU A 775 -5.06 -14.93 15.17
C LEU A 775 -4.12 -14.23 14.18
N THR A 776 -3.05 -13.62 14.67
CA THR A 776 -2.06 -12.91 13.85
C THR A 776 -0.87 -13.81 13.57
N PHE A 777 -0.57 -14.01 12.30
CA PHE A 777 0.57 -14.78 11.79
C PHE A 777 1.62 -13.84 11.22
N ASN A 778 2.82 -13.82 11.79
CA ASN A 778 3.91 -12.92 11.35
C ASN A 778 4.75 -13.54 10.22
N ARG A 779 4.70 -14.87 10.04
CA ARG A 779 5.42 -15.59 8.97
C ARG A 779 4.50 -15.84 7.79
N THR A 780 4.39 -14.84 6.93
CA THR A 780 3.56 -14.92 5.72
C THR A 780 4.43 -14.87 4.46
N ASN A 781 3.87 -15.38 3.36
CA ASN A 781 4.33 -15.06 2.03
C ASN A 781 3.16 -14.39 1.32
N THR A 782 3.32 -13.09 1.07
CA THR A 782 2.37 -12.30 0.31
C THR A 782 3.14 -11.76 -0.88
N LEU A 783 2.87 -12.31 -2.06
CA LEU A 783 3.28 -11.68 -3.30
C LEU A 783 2.48 -10.39 -3.42
N LYS A 784 3.08 -9.28 -3.04
CA LYS A 784 2.60 -8.00 -3.54
C LYS A 784 2.92 -8.01 -5.02
N THR A 785 1.88 -8.07 -5.85
CA THR A 785 1.87 -7.43 -7.15
C THR A 785 2.51 -6.06 -6.98
N LEU A 786 3.78 -5.97 -7.41
CA LEU A 786 4.59 -4.76 -7.41
C LEU A 786 4.01 -3.73 -8.37
#